data_AF-V9KJ11-F1
#
_entry.id   AF-V9KJ11-F1
#
_cell.length_a   1.000
_cell.length_b   1.000
_cell.length_c   1.000
_cell.angle_alpha   90.00
_cell.angle_beta   90.00
_cell.angle_gamma   90.00
#
_symmetry.space_group_name_H-M   'P 1'
#
loop_
_entity.id
_entity.type
_entity.pdbx_description
1 polymer ?
#
loop_
_entity_poly.entity_id
_entity_poly.type
_entity_poly.pdbx_seq_one_letter_code
_entity_poly.pdbx_strand_id
1 'polypeptide(L)'
;IIAISTQGTYNSNDWVTKYLFLYSDQGKNWKPFYQQGHNWTFAGNQDSDTEKRHLLWRPVLAQFVRFVAISWRRGHAVGLRVEVFGCPYDSEVSSFDGNSTLSYKFGNSQSTHTLRDSISFNFKTLETDGLLLHSEGKEGDYITVELERARLLFHINLGSSNVHLVNGETLVTLGSLLDDDHWHMVTIERYGPYVNLTLDGDVEHIRCNGNFDHLDLDSQIFFGGMVTGDKHRLKEKANFRGCLENIMYNNVSVSALARAKNLEIHTTGDVMFRCPDLLYHEIPFSPITFSSPNSYIQVPSYPSQSQFTLSFRFRSFDNSGMLLFSNFSDGVGSFEMGLSNGQINITFLQTGHKTLEFAAGHNMSDGHWHSLQLTARMDTVIVTIDEDEGAAVRINSALRVSTGDYYFLGGCPKRVRAYGCSSNLSTFHGCMQEIRVENRLVDLELVKRRRLGSYAEMLFNTCGIADRCTPNLCEHGGICIQTWDNFECDCHRTGYKGPTCHNSLYPESCHHYRLLGVRTSGNYTIDPDGSGSARPFVVYCTMTEDTAWTTVFHLQERDTKVTGSSLEKPFVGHIDYYNNTEEEIAAITLGAEYCEQKIAFSCYRSRLLNSPSGLPYAWWLGREAEKHFYWGDASPWVQRCSCGMHRGCSDPKYYCNCDADYKQWNADRGLLKYREHLPVTKVVIGDTNRTGSEARFHVGPLRCYGDGGSWNVASFVHGNYLSFPTFMPGPSLDISFYFKTTSSSGVFLENSGIVDFIRLELRSSR
;
A
#
# COMPACT_ATOMS: atom_id res chain seq x y z
N ILE A 1 2.58 -19.22 -16.81
CA ILE A 1 1.24 -19.19 -17.44
C ILE A 1 0.78 -17.75 -17.57
N ILE A 2 0.30 -17.33 -18.75
CA ILE A 2 -0.12 -15.94 -19.05
C ILE A 2 -1.58 -15.84 -19.54
N ALA A 3 -2.17 -16.94 -20.01
CA ALA A 3 -3.56 -16.94 -20.47
C ALA A 3 -4.16 -18.34 -20.36
N ILE A 4 -5.49 -18.39 -20.31
CA ILE A 4 -6.29 -19.60 -20.26
C ILE A 4 -7.44 -19.45 -21.25
N SER A 5 -7.71 -20.50 -22.02
CA SER A 5 -8.92 -20.59 -22.84
C SER A 5 -9.77 -21.78 -22.42
N THR A 6 -11.08 -21.57 -22.31
CA THR A 6 -12.06 -22.63 -22.04
C THR A 6 -13.07 -22.78 -23.15
N GLN A 7 -13.57 -23.98 -23.35
CA GLN A 7 -14.64 -24.31 -24.29
C GLN A 7 -15.54 -25.40 -23.69
N GLY A 8 -16.83 -25.46 -24.04
CA GLY A 8 -17.68 -26.58 -23.64
C GLY A 8 -17.29 -27.89 -24.34
N THR A 9 -17.91 -29.00 -23.97
CA THR A 9 -17.65 -30.30 -24.61
C THR A 9 -18.09 -30.26 -26.08
N TYR A 10 -17.22 -30.75 -26.97
CA TYR A 10 -17.49 -30.74 -28.42
C TYR A 10 -18.78 -31.51 -28.75
N ASN A 11 -19.62 -30.91 -29.60
CA ASN A 11 -20.87 -31.52 -30.08
C ASN A 11 -21.81 -31.99 -28.94
N SER A 12 -21.80 -31.26 -27.82
CA SER A 12 -22.68 -31.51 -26.69
C SER A 12 -23.29 -30.20 -26.20
N ASN A 13 -24.19 -30.29 -25.23
CA ASN A 13 -24.82 -29.15 -24.59
C ASN A 13 -24.23 -28.88 -23.19
N ASP A 14 -23.06 -29.44 -22.90
CA ASP A 14 -22.43 -29.43 -21.59
C ASP A 14 -21.27 -28.41 -21.58
N TRP A 15 -21.43 -27.35 -20.80
CA TRP A 15 -20.38 -26.35 -20.60
C TRP A 15 -20.41 -25.77 -19.19
N VAL A 16 -19.23 -25.39 -18.71
CA VAL A 16 -19.04 -24.66 -17.46
C VAL A 16 -19.27 -23.16 -17.69
N THR A 17 -20.06 -22.54 -16.82
CA THR A 17 -20.39 -21.10 -16.86
C THR A 17 -19.58 -20.29 -15.86
N LYS A 18 -19.04 -20.92 -14.80
CA LYS A 18 -18.10 -20.31 -13.84
C LYS A 18 -17.13 -21.36 -13.30
N TYR A 19 -15.85 -21.01 -13.17
CA TYR A 19 -14.83 -21.89 -12.60
C TYR A 19 -13.81 -21.14 -11.74
N LEU A 20 -13.14 -21.86 -10.85
CA LEU A 20 -11.92 -21.38 -10.17
C LEU A 20 -10.68 -21.90 -10.92
N PHE A 21 -9.67 -21.05 -11.03
CA PHE A 21 -8.33 -21.45 -11.49
C PHE A 21 -7.41 -21.50 -10.27
N LEU A 22 -6.90 -22.70 -9.98
CA LEU A 22 -5.95 -22.94 -8.90
C LEU A 22 -4.62 -23.41 -9.48
N TYR A 23 -3.51 -23.02 -8.85
CA TYR A 23 -2.17 -23.40 -9.27
C TYR A 23 -1.30 -23.85 -8.09
N SER A 24 -0.27 -24.63 -8.39
CA SER A 24 0.66 -25.16 -7.40
C SER A 24 1.98 -25.56 -8.08
N ASP A 25 3.09 -25.46 -7.35
CA ASP A 25 4.38 -26.02 -7.74
C ASP A 25 4.52 -27.49 -7.31
N GLN A 26 3.79 -27.94 -6.28
CA GLN A 26 3.90 -29.31 -5.72
C GLN A 26 2.64 -30.18 -5.90
N GLY A 27 1.52 -29.60 -6.33
CA GLY A 27 0.24 -30.29 -6.50
C GLY A 27 -0.49 -30.62 -5.18
N LYS A 28 0.06 -30.20 -4.03
CA LYS A 28 -0.50 -30.39 -2.70
C LYS A 28 -1.10 -29.09 -2.16
N ASN A 29 -0.33 -28.00 -2.06
CA ASN A 29 -0.78 -26.67 -1.64
C ASN A 29 -1.24 -25.83 -2.84
N TRP A 30 -2.54 -25.53 -2.91
CA TRP A 30 -3.15 -24.84 -4.06
C TRP A 30 -3.42 -23.37 -3.74
N LYS A 31 -2.96 -22.48 -4.62
CA LYS A 31 -3.27 -21.04 -4.58
C LYS A 31 -4.38 -20.72 -5.57
N PRO A 32 -5.48 -20.07 -5.16
CA PRO A 32 -6.43 -19.52 -6.10
C PRO A 32 -5.82 -18.32 -6.82
N PHE A 33 -6.11 -18.20 -8.11
CA PHE A 33 -5.77 -17.00 -8.86
C PHE A 33 -6.92 -15.99 -8.83
N TYR A 34 -6.62 -14.75 -8.46
CA TYR A 34 -7.56 -13.65 -8.40
C TYR A 34 -7.40 -12.73 -9.61
N GLN A 35 -8.45 -12.50 -10.38
CA GLN A 35 -8.47 -11.48 -11.42
C GLN A 35 -8.65 -10.09 -10.77
N GLN A 36 -8.02 -9.04 -11.31
CA GLN A 36 -8.26 -7.65 -10.87
C GLN A 36 -9.76 -7.31 -10.92
N GLY A 37 -10.29 -6.66 -9.88
CA GLY A 37 -11.72 -6.32 -9.77
C GLY A 37 -12.60 -7.32 -9.00
N HIS A 38 -11.99 -8.16 -8.16
CA HIS A 38 -12.63 -9.02 -7.14
C HIS A 38 -13.76 -9.94 -7.61
N ASN A 39 -13.37 -11.15 -8.02
CA ASN A 39 -14.05 -12.40 -7.65
C ASN A 39 -13.08 -13.57 -7.84
N TRP A 40 -13.22 -14.62 -7.03
CA TRP A 40 -12.42 -15.85 -7.15
C TRP A 40 -12.69 -16.60 -8.46
N THR A 41 -13.79 -16.27 -9.12
CA THR A 41 -14.37 -17.05 -10.22
C THR A 41 -14.11 -16.39 -11.56
N PHE A 42 -13.61 -17.19 -12.49
CA PHE A 42 -13.61 -16.86 -13.91
C PHE A 42 -14.99 -17.09 -14.50
N ALA A 43 -15.42 -16.16 -15.36
CA ALA A 43 -16.57 -16.39 -16.23
C ALA A 43 -16.23 -17.47 -17.25
N GLY A 44 -17.02 -18.54 -17.30
CA GLY A 44 -16.88 -19.63 -18.26
C GLY A 44 -17.58 -19.34 -19.59
N ASN A 45 -18.01 -20.40 -20.24
CA ASN A 45 -18.60 -20.39 -21.57
C ASN A 45 -20.11 -20.08 -21.53
N GLN A 46 -20.63 -19.58 -22.65
CA GLN A 46 -22.06 -19.36 -22.88
C GLN A 46 -22.69 -20.48 -23.73
N ASP A 47 -21.86 -21.28 -24.41
CA ASP A 47 -22.24 -22.40 -25.26
C ASP A 47 -21.08 -23.45 -25.32
N SER A 48 -21.23 -24.47 -26.16
CA SER A 48 -20.26 -25.56 -26.36
C SER A 48 -19.09 -25.24 -27.29
N ASP A 49 -19.21 -24.21 -28.14
CA ASP A 49 -18.40 -24.03 -29.35
C ASP A 49 -17.62 -22.73 -29.38
N THR A 50 -18.02 -21.73 -28.61
CA THR A 50 -17.35 -20.44 -28.48
C THR A 50 -16.24 -20.55 -27.45
N GLU A 51 -15.00 -20.31 -27.89
CA GLU A 51 -13.84 -20.19 -27.02
C GLU A 51 -14.00 -18.96 -26.11
N LYS A 52 -13.82 -19.16 -24.81
CA LYS A 52 -13.71 -18.08 -23.83
C LYS A 52 -12.27 -17.98 -23.36
N ARG A 53 -11.58 -16.91 -23.78
CA ARG A 53 -10.20 -16.64 -23.39
C ARG A 53 -10.12 -15.59 -22.29
N HIS A 54 -9.21 -15.83 -21.34
CA HIS A 54 -8.84 -14.92 -20.26
C HIS A 54 -7.33 -14.70 -20.29
N LEU A 55 -6.92 -13.42 -20.37
CA LEU A 55 -5.55 -13.02 -20.11
C LEU A 55 -5.38 -12.85 -18.60
N LEU A 56 -4.32 -13.43 -18.06
CA LEU A 56 -3.96 -13.23 -16.66
C LEU A 56 -3.25 -11.88 -16.56
N TRP A 57 -3.66 -11.06 -15.59
CA TRP A 57 -3.06 -9.74 -15.37
C TRP A 57 -1.60 -9.83 -14.92
N ARG A 58 -1.22 -10.96 -14.30
CA ARG A 58 0.16 -11.34 -14.00
C ARG A 58 0.46 -12.76 -14.45
N PRO A 59 1.72 -13.06 -14.82
CA PRO A 59 2.13 -14.43 -15.06
C PRO A 59 2.09 -15.25 -13.76
N VAL A 60 1.76 -16.53 -13.89
CA VAL A 60 1.76 -17.50 -12.78
C VAL A 60 2.84 -18.55 -13.02
N LEU A 61 3.70 -18.77 -12.02
CA LEU A 61 4.62 -19.89 -11.96
C LEU A 61 3.88 -21.10 -11.37
N ALA A 62 3.81 -22.20 -12.13
CA ALA A 62 3.11 -23.40 -11.72
C ALA A 62 3.63 -24.63 -12.45
N GLN A 63 3.68 -25.75 -11.74
CA GLN A 63 3.88 -27.09 -12.31
C GLN A 63 2.54 -27.83 -12.46
N PHE A 64 1.59 -27.55 -11.56
CA PHE A 64 0.27 -28.14 -11.53
C PHE A 64 -0.80 -27.06 -11.59
N VAL A 65 -1.85 -27.31 -12.36
CA VAL A 65 -3.04 -26.46 -12.45
C VAL A 65 -4.30 -27.28 -12.19
N ARG A 66 -5.32 -26.64 -11.63
CA ARG A 66 -6.62 -27.26 -11.37
C ARG A 66 -7.74 -26.28 -11.70
N PHE A 67 -8.74 -26.79 -12.42
CA PHE A 67 -9.95 -26.08 -12.76
C PHE A 67 -11.11 -26.65 -11.95
N VAL A 68 -11.73 -25.83 -11.10
CA VAL A 68 -12.87 -26.25 -10.26
C VAL A 68 -14.14 -25.67 -10.85
N ALA A 69 -15.00 -26.51 -11.41
CA ALA A 69 -16.29 -26.09 -11.93
C ALA A 69 -17.21 -25.66 -10.77
N ILE A 70 -17.63 -24.39 -10.78
CA ILE A 70 -18.52 -23.80 -9.76
C ILE A 70 -19.98 -23.80 -10.24
N SER A 71 -20.19 -23.51 -11.52
CA SER A 71 -21.51 -23.52 -12.14
C SER A 71 -21.39 -23.97 -13.59
N TRP A 72 -22.41 -24.66 -14.08
CA TRP A 72 -22.52 -25.18 -15.45
C TRP A 72 -23.95 -25.02 -15.95
N ARG A 73 -24.19 -25.34 -17.21
CA ARG A 73 -25.53 -25.24 -17.80
C ARG A 73 -26.55 -26.04 -16.97
N ARG A 74 -27.64 -25.40 -16.58
CA ARG A 74 -28.72 -26.04 -15.81
C ARG A 74 -29.32 -27.20 -16.59
N GLY A 75 -29.49 -28.35 -15.93
CA GLY A 75 -30.07 -29.56 -16.52
C GLY A 75 -29.09 -30.40 -17.36
N HIS A 76 -27.81 -30.04 -17.39
CA HIS A 76 -26.77 -30.68 -18.19
C HIS A 76 -25.57 -31.11 -17.34
N ALA A 77 -24.64 -31.85 -17.94
CA ALA A 77 -23.44 -32.31 -17.27
C ALA A 77 -22.35 -31.21 -17.23
N VAL A 78 -21.30 -31.47 -16.45
CA VAL A 78 -20.10 -30.62 -16.45
C VAL A 78 -19.27 -30.96 -17.68
N GLY A 79 -19.12 -30.00 -18.60
CA GLY A 79 -18.27 -30.11 -19.79
C GLY A 79 -17.26 -28.97 -19.85
N LEU A 80 -15.98 -29.29 -20.03
CA LEU A 80 -14.90 -28.30 -20.08
C LEU A 80 -13.71 -28.83 -20.87
N ARG A 81 -13.32 -28.13 -21.92
CA ARG A 81 -12.03 -28.22 -22.61
C ARG A 81 -11.21 -27.01 -22.23
N VAL A 82 -9.91 -27.20 -22.02
CA VAL A 82 -9.02 -26.14 -21.52
C VAL A 82 -7.74 -26.14 -22.33
N GLU A 83 -7.26 -24.94 -22.65
CA GLU A 83 -5.92 -24.67 -23.17
C GLU A 83 -5.22 -23.68 -22.23
N VAL A 84 -3.92 -23.89 -21.98
CA VAL A 84 -3.12 -23.07 -21.05
C VAL A 84 -1.91 -22.52 -21.79
N PHE A 85 -1.79 -21.20 -21.82
CA PHE A 85 -0.72 -20.52 -22.55
C PHE A 85 0.38 -20.04 -21.59
N GLY A 86 1.64 -20.24 -21.95
CA GLY A 86 2.80 -19.80 -21.18
C GLY A 86 4.12 -20.18 -21.84
N CYS A 87 5.22 -19.87 -21.18
CA CYS A 87 6.56 -20.26 -21.58
C CYS A 87 7.13 -21.28 -20.58
N PRO A 88 8.08 -22.15 -21.01
CA PRO A 88 8.93 -22.90 -20.08
C PRO A 88 9.65 -21.95 -19.12
N TYR A 89 9.95 -22.45 -17.92
CA TYR A 89 10.60 -21.69 -16.86
C TYR A 89 11.72 -22.51 -16.24
N ASP A 90 12.93 -21.95 -16.22
CA ASP A 90 14.10 -22.57 -15.61
C ASP A 90 14.25 -22.10 -14.15
N SER A 91 14.52 -23.05 -13.27
CA SER A 91 14.48 -22.85 -11.82
C SER A 91 15.83 -23.18 -11.17
N GLU A 92 16.46 -22.15 -10.58
CA GLU A 92 17.68 -22.26 -9.78
C GLU A 92 17.44 -21.90 -8.32
N VAL A 93 17.09 -22.93 -7.54
CA VAL A 93 16.69 -22.78 -6.14
C VAL A 93 17.85 -22.99 -5.16
N SER A 94 17.83 -22.20 -4.08
CA SER A 94 18.63 -22.37 -2.87
C SER A 94 17.72 -22.33 -1.64
N SER A 95 17.90 -23.27 -0.71
CA SER A 95 17.11 -23.38 0.52
C SER A 95 17.90 -22.87 1.72
N PHE A 96 17.18 -22.23 2.63
CA PHE A 96 17.70 -21.62 3.84
C PHE A 96 16.95 -22.14 5.07
N ASP A 97 17.68 -22.50 6.12
CA ASP A 97 17.13 -23.10 7.35
C ASP A 97 17.09 -22.12 8.54
N GLY A 98 17.44 -20.85 8.33
CA GLY A 98 17.63 -19.83 9.36
C GLY A 98 19.07 -19.77 9.93
N ASN A 99 19.91 -20.77 9.68
CA ASN A 99 21.33 -20.77 10.06
C ASN A 99 22.26 -20.70 8.85
N SER A 100 21.74 -20.99 7.66
CA SER A 100 22.46 -20.91 6.40
C SER A 100 22.34 -19.53 5.77
N THR A 101 23.40 -19.04 5.14
CA THR A 101 23.41 -17.75 4.43
C THR A 101 24.21 -17.87 3.13
N LEU A 102 23.82 -17.11 2.11
CA LEU A 102 24.51 -17.03 0.83
C LEU A 102 24.99 -15.60 0.61
N SER A 103 26.26 -15.40 0.30
CA SER A 103 26.81 -14.08 0.00
C SER A 103 27.53 -14.07 -1.35
N TYR A 104 27.38 -12.95 -2.05
CA TYR A 104 28.06 -12.67 -3.30
C TYR A 104 29.03 -11.51 -3.09
N LYS A 105 30.31 -11.77 -3.35
CA LYS A 105 31.38 -10.78 -3.28
C LYS A 105 31.54 -10.10 -4.63
N PHE A 106 31.48 -8.77 -4.64
CA PHE A 106 31.65 -7.99 -5.86
C PHE A 106 33.06 -8.14 -6.40
N GLY A 107 33.17 -8.59 -7.65
CA GLY A 107 34.46 -8.69 -8.34
C GLY A 107 35.04 -7.32 -8.68
N ASN A 108 36.32 -7.26 -9.06
CA ASN A 108 37.02 -6.00 -9.39
C ASN A 108 36.39 -5.18 -10.54
N SER A 109 35.45 -5.76 -11.29
CA SER A 109 34.75 -5.11 -12.41
C SER A 109 33.38 -4.52 -12.03
N GLN A 110 32.87 -4.82 -10.83
CA GLN A 110 31.63 -4.25 -10.31
C GLN A 110 31.93 -3.03 -9.44
N SER A 111 31.24 -1.93 -9.72
CA SER A 111 31.29 -0.75 -8.85
C SER A 111 30.44 -0.99 -7.61
N THR A 112 30.98 -0.66 -6.45
CA THR A 112 30.24 -0.54 -5.18
C THR A 112 29.46 0.77 -5.08
N HIS A 113 29.85 1.76 -5.86
CA HIS A 113 29.22 3.08 -6.01
C HIS A 113 28.36 3.07 -7.27
N THR A 114 27.06 2.82 -7.16
CA THR A 114 26.18 2.62 -8.31
C THR A 114 25.20 3.78 -8.48
N LEU A 115 24.87 4.11 -9.72
CA LEU A 115 23.73 5.00 -10.07
C LEU A 115 22.49 4.18 -10.47
N ARG A 116 22.70 2.92 -10.88
CA ARG A 116 21.66 2.02 -11.35
C ARG A 116 21.89 0.64 -10.75
N ASP A 117 20.82 0.04 -10.24
CA ASP A 117 20.82 -1.32 -9.71
C ASP A 117 19.61 -2.09 -10.25
N SER A 118 19.79 -3.39 -10.47
CA SER A 118 18.73 -4.33 -10.83
C SER A 118 18.91 -5.60 -10.01
N ILE A 119 17.94 -5.89 -9.14
CA ILE A 119 17.95 -7.05 -8.24
C ILE A 119 16.63 -7.78 -8.43
N SER A 120 16.67 -9.09 -8.65
CA SER A 120 15.46 -9.90 -8.71
C SER A 120 15.68 -11.26 -8.10
N PHE A 121 14.67 -11.78 -7.42
CA PHE A 121 14.63 -13.13 -6.89
C PHE A 121 13.19 -13.51 -6.59
N ASN A 122 12.91 -14.80 -6.56
CA ASN A 122 11.66 -15.30 -5.98
C ASN A 122 11.93 -15.86 -4.60
N PHE A 123 10.96 -15.76 -3.70
CA PHE A 123 11.01 -16.40 -2.39
C PHE A 123 9.76 -17.22 -2.11
N LYS A 124 9.90 -18.21 -1.24
CA LYS A 124 8.82 -19.07 -0.76
C LYS A 124 9.08 -19.43 0.70
N THR A 125 8.09 -19.20 1.57
CA THR A 125 8.21 -19.47 3.02
C THR A 125 6.86 -19.68 3.69
N LEU A 126 6.91 -20.23 4.91
CA LEU A 126 5.83 -20.30 5.89
C LEU A 126 6.10 -19.43 7.12
N GLU A 127 7.29 -18.83 7.21
CA GLU A 127 7.65 -17.94 8.30
C GLU A 127 7.10 -16.53 8.03
N THR A 128 6.66 -15.86 9.08
CA THR A 128 6.15 -14.48 9.00
C THR A 128 7.26 -13.45 8.93
N ASP A 129 8.46 -13.79 9.41
CA ASP A 129 9.58 -12.88 9.56
C ASP A 129 10.87 -13.50 9.02
N GLY A 130 11.75 -12.71 8.40
CA GLY A 130 13.03 -13.20 7.92
C GLY A 130 13.77 -12.26 6.98
N LEU A 131 15.10 -12.18 7.14
CA LEU A 131 15.96 -11.36 6.30
C LEU A 131 16.23 -12.02 4.93
N LEU A 132 15.65 -11.47 3.86
CA LEU A 132 15.77 -11.99 2.50
C LEU A 132 17.06 -11.53 1.81
N LEU A 133 17.34 -10.22 1.88
CA LEU A 133 18.50 -9.58 1.27
C LEU A 133 19.03 -8.45 2.15
N HIS A 134 20.35 -8.32 2.25
CA HIS A 134 20.97 -7.15 2.86
C HIS A 134 22.36 -6.86 2.28
N SER A 135 22.64 -5.57 2.07
CA SER A 135 23.98 -5.04 1.92
C SER A 135 24.04 -3.65 2.56
N GLU A 136 25.18 -3.32 3.15
CA GLU A 136 25.43 -2.03 3.80
C GLU A 136 26.88 -1.66 3.51
N GLY A 137 27.17 -0.39 3.24
CA GLY A 137 28.51 0.14 3.04
C GLY A 137 29.08 0.83 4.27
N LYS A 138 30.39 1.09 4.23
CA LYS A 138 31.12 1.76 5.33
C LYS A 138 30.61 3.16 5.65
N GLU A 139 30.00 3.84 4.67
CA GLU A 139 29.48 5.20 4.82
C GLU A 139 28.04 5.24 5.34
N GLY A 140 27.42 4.07 5.55
CA GLY A 140 26.08 3.92 6.14
C GLY A 140 24.95 3.73 5.12
N ASP A 141 25.26 3.85 3.83
CA ASP A 141 24.39 3.45 2.72
C ASP A 141 24.04 1.97 2.81
N TYR A 142 22.80 1.63 2.49
CA TYR A 142 22.37 0.24 2.60
C TYR A 142 21.10 -0.03 1.79
N ILE A 143 20.90 -1.31 1.51
CA ILE A 143 19.70 -1.85 0.90
C ILE A 143 19.31 -3.11 1.66
N THR A 144 18.04 -3.24 2.05
CA THR A 144 17.54 -4.39 2.80
C THR A 144 16.16 -4.77 2.32
N VAL A 145 15.93 -6.06 2.16
CA VAL A 145 14.62 -6.65 1.94
C VAL A 145 14.40 -7.68 3.04
N GLU A 146 13.31 -7.55 3.76
CA GLU A 146 12.94 -8.48 4.81
C GLU A 146 11.45 -8.78 4.79
N LEU A 147 11.08 -9.87 5.44
CA LEU A 147 9.70 -10.15 5.82
C LEU A 147 9.50 -9.70 7.26
N GLU A 148 8.42 -8.95 7.49
CA GLU A 148 7.91 -8.66 8.82
C GLU A 148 6.40 -8.88 8.82
N ARG A 149 5.91 -9.76 9.70
CA ARG A 149 4.48 -10.14 9.79
C ARG A 149 3.86 -10.50 8.43
N ALA A 150 4.56 -11.33 7.64
CA ALA A 150 4.14 -11.80 6.32
C ALA A 150 3.93 -10.68 5.27
N ARG A 151 4.62 -9.55 5.43
CA ARG A 151 4.70 -8.45 4.45
C ARG A 151 6.15 -8.21 4.06
N LEU A 152 6.37 -7.74 2.84
CA LEU A 152 7.70 -7.40 2.34
C LEU A 152 8.04 -5.97 2.78
N LEU A 153 9.13 -5.80 3.52
CA LEU A 153 9.68 -4.51 3.88
C LEU A 153 10.93 -4.26 3.06
N PHE A 154 10.96 -3.14 2.36
CA PHE A 154 12.10 -2.66 1.60
C PHE A 154 12.65 -1.40 2.24
N HIS A 155 13.94 -1.45 2.57
CA HIS A 155 14.68 -0.33 3.12
C HIS A 155 15.81 0.04 2.17
N ILE A 156 15.97 1.34 1.93
CA ILE A 156 17.13 1.88 1.20
C ILE A 156 17.55 3.21 1.80
N ASN A 157 18.87 3.44 1.84
CA ASN A 157 19.45 4.73 2.20
C ASN A 157 20.62 5.01 1.27
N LEU A 158 20.55 6.16 0.61
CA LEU A 158 21.55 6.67 -0.34
C LEU A 158 22.49 7.70 0.30
N GLY A 159 22.38 7.91 1.61
CA GLY A 159 23.20 8.84 2.39
C GLY A 159 22.37 9.70 3.33
N SER A 160 22.88 9.93 4.54
CA SER A 160 22.24 10.79 5.55
C SER A 160 23.22 11.87 6.05
N SER A 161 22.72 13.06 6.38
CA SER A 161 23.56 14.18 6.82
C SER A 161 23.01 14.85 8.07
N ASN A 162 23.72 14.69 9.19
CA ASN A 162 23.40 15.36 10.46
C ASN A 162 23.65 16.88 10.39
N VAL A 163 24.57 17.34 9.54
CA VAL A 163 24.89 18.77 9.36
C VAL A 163 23.75 19.49 8.65
N HIS A 164 23.09 18.82 7.71
CA HIS A 164 21.96 19.35 6.95
C HIS A 164 20.59 18.86 7.45
N LEU A 165 20.57 18.06 8.54
CA LEU A 165 19.36 17.42 9.09
C LEU A 165 18.57 16.62 8.04
N VAL A 166 19.27 15.91 7.16
CA VAL A 166 18.68 15.07 6.11
C VAL A 166 18.74 13.60 6.54
N ASN A 167 17.58 12.97 6.70
CA ASN A 167 17.46 11.51 6.80
C ASN A 167 17.27 10.92 5.40
N GLY A 168 18.18 10.07 4.94
CA GLY A 168 18.12 9.41 3.65
C GLY A 168 17.40 8.07 3.65
N GLU A 169 16.98 7.59 4.83
CA GLU A 169 16.27 6.33 4.96
C GLU A 169 14.87 6.39 4.33
N THR A 170 14.61 5.43 3.44
CA THR A 170 13.33 5.23 2.77
C THR A 170 12.86 3.82 3.11
N LEU A 171 11.62 3.72 3.61
CA LEU A 171 10.97 2.46 3.98
C LEU A 171 9.68 2.32 3.19
N VAL A 172 9.50 1.17 2.55
CA VAL A 172 8.28 0.83 1.81
C VAL A 172 7.83 -0.58 2.19
N THR A 173 6.53 -0.76 2.38
CA THR A 173 5.92 -2.05 2.71
C THR A 173 5.01 -2.49 1.56
N LEU A 174 5.18 -3.72 1.06
CA LEU A 174 4.37 -4.31 0.00
C LEU A 174 3.85 -5.68 0.39
N GLY A 175 2.69 -6.02 -0.17
CA GLY A 175 2.10 -7.33 -0.06
C GLY A 175 1.66 -7.70 1.35
N SER A 176 1.03 -8.86 1.44
CA SER A 176 0.41 -9.41 2.64
C SER A 176 0.28 -10.91 2.46
N LEU A 177 0.24 -11.67 3.56
CA LEU A 177 0.04 -13.12 3.53
C LEU A 177 1.11 -13.83 2.68
N LEU A 178 2.35 -13.32 2.71
CA LEU A 178 3.50 -13.86 1.97
C LEU A 178 4.08 -15.14 2.61
N ASP A 179 3.44 -15.63 3.67
CA ASP A 179 3.70 -16.85 4.43
C ASP A 179 2.84 -18.04 3.94
N ASP A 180 2.51 -18.07 2.64
CA ASP A 180 1.52 -18.99 2.07
C ASP A 180 2.13 -20.28 1.44
N ASP A 181 3.46 -20.45 1.52
CA ASP A 181 4.20 -21.53 0.87
C ASP A 181 4.03 -21.55 -0.67
N HIS A 182 3.81 -20.39 -1.28
CA HIS A 182 3.89 -20.19 -2.73
C HIS A 182 5.07 -19.30 -3.10
N TRP A 183 5.47 -19.37 -4.37
CA TRP A 183 6.51 -18.49 -4.91
C TRP A 183 5.96 -17.08 -5.08
N HIS A 184 6.71 -16.11 -4.54
CA HIS A 184 6.51 -14.68 -4.71
C HIS A 184 7.70 -14.08 -5.45
N MET A 185 7.45 -13.22 -6.44
CA MET A 185 8.47 -12.63 -7.29
C MET A 185 8.78 -11.20 -6.87
N VAL A 186 10.04 -10.91 -6.54
CA VAL A 186 10.52 -9.57 -6.17
C VAL A 186 11.45 -9.06 -7.26
N THR A 187 11.22 -7.83 -7.72
CA THR A 187 12.12 -7.11 -8.64
C THR A 187 12.33 -5.69 -8.17
N ILE A 188 13.58 -5.26 -8.04
CA ILE A 188 13.99 -3.92 -7.65
C ILE A 188 14.79 -3.33 -8.81
N GLU A 189 14.31 -2.24 -9.38
CA GLU A 189 15.03 -1.47 -10.39
C GLU A 189 15.25 -0.04 -9.91
N ARG A 190 16.51 0.37 -9.71
CA ARG A 190 16.85 1.72 -9.25
C ARG A 190 17.54 2.51 -10.36
N TYR A 191 17.20 3.78 -10.49
CA TYR A 191 17.94 4.78 -11.26
C TYR A 191 18.01 6.10 -10.49
N GLY A 192 19.20 6.45 -9.98
CA GLY A 192 19.37 7.61 -9.11
C GLY A 192 18.52 7.48 -7.84
N PRO A 193 17.73 8.50 -7.47
CA PRO A 193 16.84 8.44 -6.33
C PRO A 193 15.52 7.70 -6.62
N TYR A 194 15.28 7.22 -7.85
CA TYR A 194 14.02 6.57 -8.21
C TYR A 194 14.15 5.05 -8.16
N VAL A 195 13.21 4.37 -7.52
CA VAL A 195 13.14 2.91 -7.39
C VAL A 195 11.77 2.43 -7.88
N ASN A 196 11.76 1.44 -8.78
CA ASN A 196 10.58 0.65 -9.09
C ASN A 196 10.70 -0.68 -8.33
N LEU A 197 9.82 -0.90 -7.36
CA LEU A 197 9.75 -2.11 -6.58
C LEU A 197 8.53 -2.92 -7.01
N THR A 198 8.74 -4.10 -7.56
CA THR A 198 7.68 -4.99 -8.03
C THR A 198 7.56 -6.21 -7.13
N LEU A 199 6.36 -6.50 -6.64
CA LEU A 199 6.02 -7.73 -5.91
C LEU A 199 4.83 -8.40 -6.61
N ASP A 200 5.02 -9.63 -7.09
CA ASP A 200 3.97 -10.40 -7.79
C ASP A 200 3.31 -9.66 -8.97
N GLY A 201 4.01 -8.70 -9.58
CA GLY A 201 3.52 -7.89 -10.70
C GLY A 201 2.90 -6.54 -10.30
N ASP A 202 2.67 -6.30 -9.00
CA ASP A 202 2.28 -4.99 -8.48
C ASP A 202 3.53 -4.12 -8.34
N VAL A 203 3.53 -2.95 -8.97
CA VAL A 203 4.69 -2.05 -9.05
C VAL A 203 4.47 -0.81 -8.20
N GLU A 204 5.36 -0.57 -7.24
CA GLU A 204 5.45 0.66 -6.47
C GLU A 204 6.56 1.56 -7.00
N HIS A 205 6.21 2.81 -7.28
CA HIS A 205 7.13 3.84 -7.76
C HIS A 205 7.57 4.73 -6.61
N ILE A 206 8.85 4.68 -6.28
CA ILE A 206 9.39 5.26 -5.06
C ILE A 206 10.44 6.30 -5.43
N ARG A 207 10.38 7.46 -4.78
CA ARG A 207 11.50 8.42 -4.74
C ARG A 207 12.14 8.34 -3.36
N CYS A 208 13.41 7.95 -3.32
CA CYS A 208 14.19 7.88 -2.09
C CYS A 208 14.28 9.25 -1.41
N ASN A 209 14.28 9.23 -0.09
CA ASN A 209 14.51 10.39 0.75
C ASN A 209 15.94 10.91 0.62
N GLY A 210 16.10 12.21 0.87
CA GLY A 210 17.39 12.90 0.80
C GLY A 210 17.74 13.44 -0.58
N ASN A 211 19.00 13.84 -0.75
CA ASN A 211 19.50 14.54 -1.94
C ASN A 211 20.56 13.75 -2.71
N PHE A 212 20.87 12.54 -2.26
CA PHE A 212 21.89 11.69 -2.85
C PHE A 212 21.24 10.76 -3.89
N ASP A 213 22.00 10.41 -4.92
CA ASP A 213 21.55 9.62 -6.07
C ASP A 213 22.38 8.35 -6.29
N HIS A 214 23.51 8.22 -5.62
CA HIS A 214 24.36 7.03 -5.67
C HIS A 214 24.11 6.14 -4.45
N LEU A 215 24.34 4.84 -4.63
CA LEU A 215 24.30 3.86 -3.55
C LEU A 215 25.72 3.31 -3.37
N ASP A 216 26.26 3.45 -2.16
CA ASP A 216 27.61 3.02 -1.80
C ASP A 216 27.61 1.79 -0.88
N LEU A 217 27.75 0.60 -1.45
CA LEU A 217 27.75 -0.66 -0.70
C LEU A 217 29.16 -1.15 -0.34
N ASP A 218 29.26 -2.06 0.64
CA ASP A 218 30.49 -2.81 0.89
C ASP A 218 30.79 -3.76 -0.28
N SER A 219 31.90 -4.50 -0.25
CA SER A 219 32.27 -5.42 -1.32
C SER A 219 31.41 -6.71 -1.41
N GLN A 220 30.25 -6.79 -0.75
CA GLN A 220 29.41 -7.99 -0.75
C GLN A 220 27.92 -7.73 -0.45
N ILE A 221 27.08 -8.62 -0.93
CA ILE A 221 25.62 -8.67 -0.68
C ILE A 221 25.24 -10.04 -0.13
N PHE A 222 24.32 -10.06 0.84
CA PHE A 222 23.86 -11.26 1.53
C PHE A 222 22.42 -11.62 1.17
N PHE A 223 22.14 -12.91 1.13
CA PHE A 223 20.84 -13.51 0.87
C PHE A 223 20.54 -14.59 1.93
N GLY A 224 19.28 -14.64 2.35
CA GLY A 224 18.77 -15.63 3.30
C GLY A 224 19.15 -15.38 4.77
N GLY A 225 19.90 -14.33 5.06
CA GLY A 225 20.32 -13.99 6.41
C GLY A 225 21.73 -13.39 6.46
N MET A 226 22.22 -13.14 7.67
CA MET A 226 23.59 -12.74 7.94
C MET A 226 24.12 -13.46 9.18
N VAL A 227 25.42 -13.73 9.22
CA VAL A 227 26.07 -14.23 10.43
C VAL A 227 26.15 -13.06 11.44
N THR A 228 25.39 -13.17 12.53
CA THR A 228 25.30 -12.16 13.59
C THR A 228 26.69 -11.90 14.19
N GLY A 229 27.25 -10.72 13.91
CA GLY A 229 28.57 -10.32 14.40
C GLY A 229 29.01 -8.92 13.98
N ASP A 230 28.63 -8.47 12.77
CA ASP A 230 29.33 -7.34 12.16
C ASP A 230 28.56 -6.01 12.06
N LYS A 231 27.22 -5.96 12.22
CA LYS A 231 26.44 -4.73 11.97
C LYS A 231 25.36 -4.46 13.03
N HIS A 232 25.35 -3.24 13.56
CA HIS A 232 24.50 -2.83 14.69
C HIS A 232 23.00 -2.82 14.37
N ARG A 233 22.61 -2.63 13.10
CA ARG A 233 21.22 -2.41 12.68
C ARG A 233 20.36 -3.67 12.60
N LEU A 234 20.99 -4.84 12.48
CA LEU A 234 20.31 -6.12 12.29
C LEU A 234 20.39 -7.05 13.52
N LYS A 235 20.79 -6.53 14.69
CA LYS A 235 21.04 -7.34 15.90
C LYS A 235 19.84 -8.12 16.41
N GLU A 236 18.63 -7.82 15.95
CA GLU A 236 17.37 -8.44 16.39
C GLU A 236 16.59 -9.11 15.25
N LYS A 237 17.11 -9.12 14.02
CA LYS A 237 16.39 -9.66 12.85
C LYS A 237 16.68 -11.15 12.69
N ALA A 238 15.61 -11.94 12.52
CA ALA A 238 15.71 -13.37 12.24
C ALA A 238 16.23 -13.59 10.81
N ASN A 239 17.09 -14.59 10.64
CA ASN A 239 17.49 -15.06 9.32
C ASN A 239 16.31 -15.75 8.62
N PHE A 240 16.32 -15.74 7.30
CA PHE A 240 15.25 -16.33 6.51
C PHE A 240 15.29 -17.85 6.54
N ARG A 241 14.12 -18.45 6.72
CA ARG A 241 13.90 -19.88 6.55
C ARG A 241 12.88 -20.08 5.43
N GLY A 242 13.25 -20.82 4.41
CA GLY A 242 12.48 -20.95 3.18
C GLY A 242 13.38 -21.18 1.98
N CYS A 243 12.89 -20.85 0.79
CA CYS A 243 13.62 -21.04 -0.46
C CYS A 243 13.70 -19.72 -1.24
N LEU A 244 14.87 -19.46 -1.84
CA LEU A 244 15.06 -18.41 -2.83
C LEU A 244 15.33 -19.03 -4.20
N GLU A 245 14.81 -18.45 -5.26
CA GLU A 245 14.97 -18.92 -6.63
C GLU A 245 15.42 -17.78 -7.55
N ASN A 246 16.30 -18.12 -8.50
CA ASN A 246 16.74 -17.24 -9.58
C ASN A 246 17.24 -15.87 -9.08
N ILE A 247 18.17 -15.90 -8.12
CA ILE A 247 18.77 -14.70 -7.54
C ILE A 247 19.66 -14.03 -8.57
N MET A 248 19.30 -12.80 -8.94
CA MET A 248 20.01 -11.95 -9.89
C MET A 248 20.43 -10.64 -9.21
N TYR A 249 21.67 -10.22 -9.45
CA TYR A 249 22.18 -8.92 -9.05
C TYR A 249 22.96 -8.30 -10.20
N ASN A 250 22.50 -7.16 -10.73
CA ASN A 250 23.15 -6.41 -11.81
C ASN A 250 23.57 -7.30 -13.00
N ASN A 251 22.61 -8.08 -13.53
CA ASN A 251 22.78 -9.06 -14.61
C ASN A 251 23.67 -10.28 -14.29
N VAL A 252 24.09 -10.46 -13.05
CA VAL A 252 24.81 -11.67 -12.59
C VAL A 252 23.83 -12.64 -11.94
N SER A 253 23.76 -13.88 -12.43
CA SER A 253 23.03 -14.96 -11.76
C SER A 253 23.83 -15.48 -10.58
N VAL A 254 23.49 -15.00 -9.37
CA VAL A 254 24.09 -15.45 -8.11
C VAL A 254 23.73 -16.92 -7.87
N SER A 255 22.50 -17.34 -8.20
CA SER A 255 22.08 -18.75 -8.11
C SER A 255 22.95 -19.69 -8.95
N ALA A 256 23.25 -19.32 -10.20
CA ALA A 256 24.09 -20.13 -11.08
C ALA A 256 25.53 -20.22 -10.56
N LEU A 257 26.09 -19.09 -10.10
CA LEU A 257 27.42 -19.04 -9.50
C LEU A 257 27.51 -19.89 -8.24
N ALA A 258 26.47 -19.87 -7.40
CA ALA A 258 26.40 -20.64 -6.17
C ALA A 258 26.38 -22.15 -6.46
N ARG A 259 25.54 -22.59 -7.42
CA ARG A 259 25.49 -23.98 -7.87
C ARG A 259 26.82 -24.45 -8.46
N ALA A 260 27.51 -23.57 -9.18
CA ALA A 260 28.83 -23.82 -9.75
C ALA A 260 29.98 -23.75 -8.73
N LYS A 261 29.70 -23.37 -7.46
CA LYS A 261 30.71 -23.16 -6.40
C LYS A 261 31.81 -22.18 -6.81
N ASN A 262 31.40 -21.06 -7.42
CA ASN A 262 32.33 -20.00 -7.84
C ASN A 262 33.04 -19.35 -6.63
N LEU A 263 34.27 -18.86 -6.82
CA LEU A 263 35.08 -18.20 -5.80
C LEU A 263 34.48 -16.87 -5.28
N GLU A 264 33.61 -16.23 -6.06
CA GLU A 264 32.90 -15.01 -5.65
C GLU A 264 31.71 -15.29 -4.71
N ILE A 265 31.36 -16.57 -4.52
CA ILE A 265 30.27 -16.99 -3.65
C ILE A 265 30.81 -17.54 -2.34
N HIS A 266 30.24 -17.08 -1.23
CA HIS A 266 30.48 -17.65 0.08
C HIS A 266 29.17 -18.09 0.73
N THR A 267 29.08 -19.37 1.05
CA THR A 267 27.96 -19.99 1.78
C THR A 267 28.38 -20.28 3.20
N THR A 268 27.54 -19.90 4.17
CA THR A 268 27.64 -20.34 5.56
C THR A 268 26.49 -21.28 5.87
N GLY A 269 26.70 -22.30 6.72
CA GLY A 269 25.70 -23.34 6.99
C GLY A 269 25.47 -24.30 5.82
N ASP A 270 24.35 -25.03 5.85
CA ASP A 270 23.99 -26.04 4.84
C ASP A 270 22.98 -25.50 3.81
N VAL A 271 23.48 -24.75 2.83
CA VAL A 271 22.65 -24.26 1.71
C VAL A 271 22.40 -25.41 0.73
N MET A 272 21.14 -25.85 0.63
CA MET A 272 20.73 -26.89 -0.32
C MET A 272 20.25 -26.30 -1.65
N PHE A 273 20.70 -26.84 -2.79
CA PHE A 273 20.29 -26.37 -4.13
C PHE A 273 18.99 -27.02 -4.65
N ARG A 274 18.03 -27.20 -3.75
CA ARG A 274 16.67 -27.69 -4.00
C ARG A 274 15.79 -27.07 -2.93
N CYS A 275 14.50 -26.83 -3.21
CA CYS A 275 13.55 -26.52 -2.16
C CYS A 275 13.07 -27.86 -1.56
N PRO A 276 13.53 -28.26 -0.38
CA PRO A 276 13.03 -29.48 0.22
C PRO A 276 11.57 -29.24 0.65
N ASP A 277 10.78 -30.30 0.62
CA ASP A 277 9.49 -30.34 1.32
C ASP A 277 9.75 -30.36 2.84
N LEU A 278 10.34 -29.27 3.38
CA LEU A 278 10.96 -29.17 4.71
C LEU A 278 10.02 -29.51 5.87
N LEU A 279 8.70 -29.55 5.64
CA LEU A 279 7.67 -29.78 6.66
C LEU A 279 6.75 -30.98 6.41
N TYR A 280 6.73 -31.57 5.20
CA TYR A 280 5.78 -32.65 4.89
C TYR A 280 6.10 -33.98 5.57
N HIS A 281 7.33 -34.17 6.07
CA HIS A 281 7.70 -35.43 6.72
C HIS A 281 7.18 -35.55 8.17
N GLU A 282 6.83 -34.44 8.84
CA GLU A 282 6.32 -34.48 10.21
C GLU A 282 4.84 -34.03 10.33
N ILE A 283 4.37 -33.07 9.53
CA ILE A 283 2.97 -32.63 9.52
C ILE A 283 2.56 -32.31 8.07
N PRO A 284 1.59 -33.00 7.46
CA PRO A 284 1.13 -32.65 6.13
C PRO A 284 0.48 -31.26 6.15
N PHE A 285 1.12 -30.27 5.52
CA PHE A 285 0.53 -28.95 5.28
C PHE A 285 -0.70 -29.14 4.39
N SER A 286 -1.89 -29.01 4.98
CA SER A 286 -3.17 -29.26 4.32
C SER A 286 -4.23 -28.32 4.88
N PRO A 287 -4.10 -27.01 4.62
CA PRO A 287 -5.10 -26.05 5.06
C PRO A 287 -6.43 -26.30 4.37
N ILE A 288 -7.51 -26.02 5.09
CA ILE A 288 -8.87 -26.03 4.58
C ILE A 288 -9.45 -24.63 4.64
N THR A 289 -10.20 -24.23 3.60
CA THR A 289 -10.90 -22.95 3.57
C THR A 289 -12.40 -23.15 3.76
N PHE A 290 -12.97 -22.38 4.69
CA PHE A 290 -14.40 -22.16 4.86
C PHE A 290 -14.76 -20.89 4.08
N SER A 291 -15.38 -21.07 2.92
CA SER A 291 -15.59 -19.98 1.94
C SER A 291 -17.06 -19.61 1.73
N SER A 292 -17.97 -20.40 2.30
CA SER A 292 -19.41 -20.28 2.12
C SER A 292 -20.12 -20.30 3.48
N PRO A 293 -21.29 -19.64 3.61
CA PRO A 293 -22.14 -19.75 4.79
C PRO A 293 -22.56 -21.20 5.15
N ASN A 294 -22.44 -22.15 4.21
CA ASN A 294 -22.75 -23.56 4.46
C ASN A 294 -21.51 -24.40 4.78
N SER A 295 -20.32 -23.79 4.79
CA SER A 295 -19.07 -24.48 5.02
C SER A 295 -19.03 -25.03 6.44
N TYR A 296 -18.78 -26.33 6.57
CA TYR A 296 -18.48 -26.96 7.85
C TYR A 296 -17.68 -28.23 7.64
N ILE A 297 -16.99 -28.64 8.70
CA ILE A 297 -16.40 -29.96 8.83
C ILE A 297 -16.86 -30.58 10.15
N GLN A 298 -17.30 -31.82 10.09
CA GLN A 298 -17.70 -32.62 11.23
C GLN A 298 -16.67 -33.73 11.40
N VAL A 299 -16.04 -33.81 12.56
CA VAL A 299 -15.04 -34.84 12.89
C VAL A 299 -15.51 -35.66 14.09
N PRO A 300 -15.23 -36.98 14.13
CA PRO A 300 -15.62 -37.82 15.25
C PRO A 300 -14.84 -37.47 16.52
N SER A 301 -15.51 -37.63 17.65
CA SER A 301 -14.98 -37.50 19.00
C SER A 301 -14.87 -38.88 19.66
N TYR A 302 -14.29 -38.92 20.87
CA TYR A 302 -14.40 -40.05 21.77
C TYR A 302 -15.51 -39.73 22.77
N PRO A 303 -16.69 -40.37 22.71
CA PRO A 303 -17.82 -39.99 23.55
C PRO A 303 -17.63 -40.38 25.03
N SER A 304 -18.42 -39.75 25.90
CA SER A 304 -18.52 -40.02 27.34
C SER A 304 -17.19 -39.91 28.11
N GLN A 305 -16.28 -39.05 27.65
CA GLN A 305 -15.05 -38.71 28.37
C GLN A 305 -15.31 -37.51 29.30
N SER A 306 -14.74 -37.56 30.50
CA SER A 306 -14.83 -36.48 31.51
C SER A 306 -13.84 -35.32 31.28
N GLN A 307 -13.06 -35.39 30.21
CA GLN A 307 -12.15 -34.36 29.76
C GLN A 307 -11.99 -34.42 28.24
N PHE A 308 -11.62 -33.30 27.63
CA PHE A 308 -11.22 -33.25 26.23
C PHE A 308 -10.09 -32.25 26.00
N THR A 309 -9.30 -32.50 24.95
CA THR A 309 -8.33 -31.53 24.43
C THR A 309 -8.47 -31.37 22.93
N LEU A 310 -8.64 -30.13 22.50
CA LEU A 310 -8.81 -29.76 21.10
C LEU A 310 -7.79 -28.68 20.76
N SER A 311 -7.11 -28.83 19.62
CA SER A 311 -6.27 -27.76 19.09
C SER A 311 -6.35 -27.65 17.59
N PHE A 312 -6.18 -26.45 17.07
CA PHE A 312 -6.12 -26.16 15.64
C PHE A 312 -5.45 -24.80 15.44
N ARG A 313 -4.95 -24.56 14.23
CA ARG A 313 -4.55 -23.23 13.79
C ARG A 313 -5.62 -22.65 12.90
N PHE A 314 -5.89 -21.35 13.00
CA PHE A 314 -6.83 -20.66 12.12
C PHE A 314 -6.30 -19.28 11.73
N ARG A 315 -6.80 -18.74 10.61
CA ARG A 315 -6.64 -17.34 10.24
C ARG A 315 -7.88 -16.82 9.54
N SER A 316 -8.24 -15.58 9.80
CA SER A 316 -9.43 -14.91 9.25
C SER A 316 -9.27 -13.39 9.28
N PHE A 317 -10.02 -12.70 8.42
CA PHE A 317 -10.26 -11.26 8.49
C PHE A 317 -11.67 -10.93 9.00
N ASP A 318 -12.52 -11.94 9.22
CA ASP A 318 -13.84 -11.74 9.80
C ASP A 318 -13.72 -11.58 11.32
N ASN A 319 -14.29 -10.50 11.85
CA ASN A 319 -14.32 -10.23 13.28
C ASN A 319 -15.29 -11.14 14.06
N SER A 320 -16.11 -11.94 13.36
CA SER A 320 -17.08 -12.84 13.96
C SER A 320 -17.25 -14.14 13.17
N GLY A 321 -17.33 -15.27 13.87
CA GLY A 321 -17.59 -16.57 13.23
C GLY A 321 -17.44 -17.76 14.19
N MET A 322 -18.29 -18.77 14.03
CA MET A 322 -18.26 -20.00 14.82
C MET A 322 -17.04 -20.84 14.47
N LEU A 323 -16.09 -20.98 15.39
CA LEU A 323 -14.90 -21.80 15.18
C LEU A 323 -15.20 -23.29 15.44
N LEU A 324 -15.89 -23.57 16.54
CA LEU A 324 -16.08 -24.94 17.04
C LEU A 324 -17.37 -25.06 17.86
N PHE A 325 -18.10 -26.16 17.67
CA PHE A 325 -19.29 -26.50 18.42
C PHE A 325 -19.33 -28.00 18.73
N SER A 326 -19.80 -28.38 19.91
CA SER A 326 -20.14 -29.77 20.24
C SER A 326 -21.24 -29.86 21.30
N ASN A 327 -22.10 -30.87 21.16
CA ASN A 327 -23.02 -31.25 22.22
C ASN A 327 -22.33 -32.23 23.16
N PHE A 328 -22.55 -32.07 24.46
CA PHE A 328 -22.17 -33.09 25.42
C PHE A 328 -23.16 -34.25 25.42
N SER A 329 -22.66 -35.44 25.75
CA SER A 329 -23.48 -36.62 25.98
C SER A 329 -24.29 -36.49 27.29
N ASP A 330 -25.21 -37.42 27.52
CA ASP A 330 -26.01 -37.52 28.74
C ASP A 330 -26.87 -36.28 29.08
N GLY A 331 -27.12 -35.41 28.10
CA GLY A 331 -27.88 -34.18 28.30
C GLY A 331 -27.18 -33.15 29.19
N VAL A 332 -25.85 -33.25 29.36
CA VAL A 332 -25.06 -32.33 30.19
C VAL A 332 -25.09 -30.90 29.64
N GLY A 333 -25.21 -30.73 28.33
CA GLY A 333 -25.34 -29.44 27.66
C GLY A 333 -24.54 -29.37 26.37
N SER A 334 -23.92 -28.23 26.08
CA SER A 334 -23.12 -28.01 24.87
C SER A 334 -21.97 -27.03 25.13
N PHE A 335 -21.01 -27.01 24.21
CA PHE A 335 -19.92 -26.06 24.21
C PHE A 335 -19.79 -25.43 22.81
N GLU A 336 -19.54 -24.12 22.80
CA GLU A 336 -19.31 -23.32 21.59
C GLU A 336 -18.08 -22.43 21.80
N MET A 337 -17.26 -22.32 20.75
CA MET A 337 -16.15 -21.39 20.65
C MET A 337 -16.26 -20.65 19.33
N GLY A 338 -16.11 -19.33 19.37
CA GLY A 338 -16.13 -18.51 18.16
C GLY A 338 -15.42 -17.19 18.31
N LEU A 339 -15.16 -16.56 17.17
CA LEU A 339 -14.67 -15.20 17.08
C LEU A 339 -15.81 -14.23 17.36
N SER A 340 -15.52 -13.21 18.16
CA SER A 340 -16.41 -12.07 18.39
C SER A 340 -15.57 -10.83 18.69
N ASN A 341 -15.69 -9.81 17.85
CA ASN A 341 -14.91 -8.55 17.94
C ASN A 341 -13.39 -8.79 18.03
N GLY A 342 -12.88 -9.79 17.28
CA GLY A 342 -11.45 -10.12 17.28
C GLY A 342 -10.94 -10.79 18.56
N GLN A 343 -11.82 -11.33 19.40
CA GLN A 343 -11.49 -12.17 20.57
C GLN A 343 -12.09 -13.56 20.41
N ILE A 344 -11.52 -14.56 21.10
CA ILE A 344 -12.05 -15.92 21.17
C ILE A 344 -13.04 -16.00 22.33
N ASN A 345 -14.33 -16.04 22.01
CA ASN A 345 -15.39 -16.25 22.98
C ASN A 345 -15.68 -17.74 23.13
N ILE A 346 -15.75 -18.20 24.37
CA ILE A 346 -16.02 -19.59 24.73
C ILE A 346 -17.23 -19.62 25.66
N THR A 347 -18.21 -20.45 25.31
CA THR A 347 -19.44 -20.63 26.07
C THR A 347 -19.67 -22.12 26.36
N PHE A 348 -19.93 -22.45 27.61
CA PHE A 348 -20.41 -23.77 28.04
C PHE A 348 -21.83 -23.61 28.55
N LEU A 349 -22.79 -24.12 27.79
CA LEU A 349 -24.18 -24.22 28.19
C LEU A 349 -24.37 -25.52 28.95
N GLN A 350 -24.90 -25.46 30.18
CA GLN A 350 -25.07 -26.64 31.02
C GLN A 350 -26.51 -26.79 31.50
N THR A 351 -27.06 -28.00 31.37
CA THR A 351 -28.43 -28.28 31.81
C THR A 351 -28.54 -28.20 33.33
N GLY A 352 -29.33 -27.26 33.85
CA GLY A 352 -29.54 -27.08 35.29
C GLY A 352 -28.41 -26.36 36.04
N HIS A 353 -27.41 -25.82 35.33
CA HIS A 353 -26.31 -25.03 35.89
C HIS A 353 -26.23 -23.64 35.21
N LYS A 354 -25.44 -22.72 35.78
CA LYS A 354 -25.20 -21.42 35.14
C LYS A 354 -24.31 -21.59 33.91
N THR A 355 -24.63 -20.89 32.83
CA THR A 355 -23.77 -20.79 31.65
C THR A 355 -22.41 -20.21 32.05
N LEU A 356 -21.33 -20.84 31.60
CA LEU A 356 -19.98 -20.32 31.75
C LEU A 356 -19.57 -19.67 30.43
N GLU A 357 -19.22 -18.38 30.47
CA GLU A 357 -18.80 -17.60 29.30
C GLU A 357 -17.57 -16.77 29.64
N PHE A 358 -16.58 -16.78 28.75
CA PHE A 358 -15.38 -15.96 28.87
C PHE A 358 -14.74 -15.72 27.51
N ALA A 359 -13.88 -14.70 27.42
CA ALA A 359 -13.13 -14.34 26.23
C ALA A 359 -11.63 -14.49 26.45
N ALA A 360 -10.88 -14.80 25.40
CA ALA A 360 -9.42 -14.90 25.40
C ALA A 360 -8.82 -14.31 24.11
N GLY A 361 -7.60 -13.79 24.21
CA GLY A 361 -6.89 -13.18 23.08
C GLY A 361 -7.38 -11.79 22.70
N HIS A 362 -6.70 -11.19 21.72
CA HIS A 362 -7.05 -9.91 21.11
C HIS A 362 -6.51 -9.91 19.67
N ASN A 363 -7.15 -9.13 18.78
CA ASN A 363 -6.74 -9.00 17.38
C ASN A 363 -6.67 -10.33 16.60
N MET A 364 -7.53 -11.29 16.93
CA MET A 364 -7.53 -12.65 16.37
C MET A 364 -8.04 -12.75 14.92
N SER A 365 -8.25 -11.60 14.26
CA SER A 365 -8.80 -11.43 12.92
C SER A 365 -7.88 -10.57 12.05
N ASP A 366 -6.57 -10.61 12.31
CA ASP A 366 -5.53 -9.85 11.62
C ASP A 366 -5.00 -10.52 10.33
N GLY A 367 -5.58 -11.68 9.98
CA GLY A 367 -5.16 -12.49 8.84
C GLY A 367 -3.95 -13.38 9.10
N HIS A 368 -3.33 -13.33 10.27
CA HIS A 368 -2.21 -14.20 10.63
C HIS A 368 -2.70 -15.54 11.19
N TRP A 369 -1.82 -16.55 11.12
CA TRP A 369 -2.11 -17.87 11.69
C TRP A 369 -1.98 -17.87 13.20
N HIS A 370 -3.11 -18.00 13.90
CA HIS A 370 -3.12 -18.21 15.34
C HIS A 370 -3.28 -19.68 15.70
N SER A 371 -2.57 -20.15 16.73
CA SER A 371 -2.80 -21.48 17.30
C SER A 371 -3.74 -21.39 18.50
N LEU A 372 -4.73 -22.28 18.56
CA LEU A 372 -5.65 -22.40 19.69
C LEU A 372 -5.55 -23.80 20.26
N GLN A 373 -5.42 -23.90 21.58
CA GLN A 373 -5.54 -25.14 22.32
C GLN A 373 -6.48 -24.95 23.50
N LEU A 374 -7.53 -25.77 23.54
CA LEU A 374 -8.52 -25.83 24.61
C LEU A 374 -8.42 -27.18 25.30
N THR A 375 -8.20 -27.15 26.62
CA THR A 375 -8.30 -28.32 27.49
C THR A 375 -9.40 -28.07 28.52
N ALA A 376 -10.46 -28.88 28.48
CA ALA A 376 -11.53 -28.82 29.46
C ALA A 376 -11.58 -30.13 30.24
N ARG A 377 -11.63 -30.01 31.56
CA ARG A 377 -11.81 -31.10 32.53
C ARG A 377 -12.84 -30.69 33.56
N MET A 378 -13.22 -31.62 34.44
CA MET A 378 -14.11 -31.30 35.55
C MET A 378 -13.60 -30.09 36.33
N ASP A 379 -14.47 -29.09 36.47
CA ASP A 379 -14.23 -27.82 37.16
C ASP A 379 -13.05 -26.94 36.66
N THR A 380 -12.39 -27.27 35.54
CA THR A 380 -11.30 -26.45 35.00
C THR A 380 -11.32 -26.37 33.49
N VAL A 381 -11.17 -25.16 32.95
CA VAL A 381 -10.93 -24.91 31.52
C VAL A 381 -9.63 -24.15 31.36
N ILE A 382 -8.81 -24.58 30.40
CA ILE A 382 -7.55 -23.95 30.04
C ILE A 382 -7.56 -23.65 28.55
N VAL A 383 -7.26 -22.40 28.20
CA VAL A 383 -7.10 -21.95 26.82
C VAL A 383 -5.71 -21.39 26.65
N THR A 384 -4.97 -21.93 25.69
CA THR A 384 -3.66 -21.44 25.26
C THR A 384 -3.78 -20.91 23.84
N ILE A 385 -3.24 -19.71 23.60
CA ILE A 385 -3.22 -19.05 22.30
C ILE A 385 -1.75 -18.86 21.91
N ASP A 386 -1.41 -19.14 20.65
CA ASP A 386 -0.08 -18.93 20.06
C ASP A 386 1.07 -19.58 20.84
N GLU A 387 0.77 -20.76 21.43
CA GLU A 387 1.71 -21.56 22.23
C GLU A 387 2.32 -20.84 23.45
N ASP A 388 1.79 -19.68 23.84
CA ASP A 388 2.23 -18.95 25.02
C ASP A 388 1.58 -19.52 26.29
N GLU A 389 2.24 -20.50 26.91
CA GLU A 389 1.80 -21.06 28.19
C GLU A 389 1.79 -20.04 29.34
N GLY A 390 2.57 -18.97 29.25
CA GLY A 390 2.63 -17.88 30.22
C GLY A 390 1.37 -17.01 30.20
N ALA A 391 0.73 -16.90 29.02
CA ALA A 391 -0.52 -16.17 28.81
C ALA A 391 -1.78 -17.05 28.87
N ALA A 392 -1.66 -18.34 29.19
CA ALA A 392 -2.80 -19.26 29.19
C ALA A 392 -3.91 -18.86 30.18
N VAL A 393 -5.15 -18.74 29.68
CA VAL A 393 -6.33 -18.39 30.46
C VAL A 393 -6.85 -19.62 31.18
N ARG A 394 -6.85 -19.60 32.52
CA ARG A 394 -7.33 -20.70 33.38
C ARG A 394 -8.59 -20.29 34.13
N ILE A 395 -9.67 -21.01 33.92
CA ILE A 395 -10.98 -20.75 34.55
C ILE A 395 -11.34 -21.93 35.45
N ASN A 396 -11.55 -21.64 36.73
CA ASN A 396 -12.07 -22.60 37.71
C ASN A 396 -13.53 -22.25 37.99
N SER A 397 -14.46 -23.11 37.57
CA SER A 397 -15.90 -22.92 37.73
C SER A 397 -16.57 -24.29 37.82
N ALA A 398 -17.74 -24.39 38.45
CA ALA A 398 -18.49 -25.65 38.52
C ALA A 398 -18.87 -26.12 37.10
N LEU A 399 -18.10 -27.05 36.54
CA LEU A 399 -18.19 -27.48 35.15
C LEU A 399 -18.22 -29.01 35.08
N ARG A 400 -19.20 -29.51 34.33
CA ARG A 400 -19.38 -30.92 33.99
C ARG A 400 -19.12 -31.06 32.50
N VAL A 401 -18.21 -31.97 32.17
CA VAL A 401 -17.82 -32.30 30.80
C VAL A 401 -18.17 -33.76 30.58
N SER A 402 -18.89 -34.04 29.49
CA SER A 402 -19.10 -35.39 28.97
C SER A 402 -19.08 -35.29 27.46
N THR A 403 -17.97 -35.64 26.81
CA THR A 403 -17.82 -35.46 25.36
C THR A 403 -18.95 -36.15 24.58
N GLY A 404 -19.43 -35.48 23.53
CA GLY A 404 -20.38 -36.08 22.58
C GLY A 404 -19.69 -36.86 21.46
N ASP A 405 -20.47 -37.23 20.45
CA ASP A 405 -20.01 -38.04 19.32
C ASP A 405 -19.19 -37.28 18.29
N TYR A 406 -19.40 -35.96 18.17
CA TYR A 406 -18.84 -35.16 17.08
C TYR A 406 -18.45 -33.74 17.52
N TYR A 407 -17.43 -33.21 16.83
CA TYR A 407 -17.08 -31.80 16.82
C TYR A 407 -17.41 -31.21 15.46
N PHE A 408 -18.08 -30.05 15.45
CA PHE A 408 -18.37 -29.27 14.25
C PHE A 408 -17.44 -28.07 14.23
N LEU A 409 -16.65 -27.91 13.17
CA LEU A 409 -15.79 -26.75 12.97
C LEU A 409 -16.29 -25.88 11.82
N GLY A 410 -16.16 -24.57 12.01
CA GLY A 410 -16.47 -23.52 11.06
C GLY A 410 -17.96 -23.24 10.81
N GLY A 411 -18.85 -24.20 11.04
CA GLY A 411 -20.30 -23.97 10.88
C GLY A 411 -21.15 -25.16 11.30
N CYS A 412 -22.47 -24.94 11.33
CA CYS A 412 -23.45 -26.00 11.57
C CYS A 412 -24.18 -26.41 10.27
N PRO A 413 -24.54 -27.69 10.09
CA PRO A 413 -25.36 -28.11 8.95
C PRO A 413 -26.76 -27.47 8.95
N LYS A 414 -27.26 -27.04 7.78
CA LYS A 414 -28.59 -26.42 7.60
C LYS A 414 -29.77 -27.21 8.20
N ARG A 415 -29.66 -28.55 8.29
CA ARG A 415 -30.69 -29.41 8.90
C ARG A 415 -30.43 -29.58 10.40
N VAL A 416 -30.57 -28.50 11.17
CA VAL A 416 -30.32 -28.43 12.63
C VAL A 416 -30.97 -29.60 13.40
N ARG A 417 -32.23 -29.93 13.09
CA ARG A 417 -32.99 -31.00 13.77
C ARG A 417 -32.41 -32.41 13.62
N ALA A 418 -31.54 -32.65 12.64
CA ALA A 418 -30.94 -33.97 12.40
C ALA A 418 -29.58 -34.15 13.09
N TYR A 419 -28.88 -33.06 13.43
CA TYR A 419 -27.48 -33.11 13.87
C TYR A 419 -27.23 -32.43 15.23
N GLY A 420 -28.22 -31.69 15.77
CA GLY A 420 -28.12 -31.05 17.09
C GLY A 420 -27.16 -29.86 17.16
N CYS A 421 -26.52 -29.46 16.07
CA CYS A 421 -25.63 -28.29 16.01
C CYS A 421 -26.45 -27.02 15.83
N SER A 422 -26.35 -26.07 16.76
CA SER A 422 -27.04 -24.77 16.71
C SER A 422 -26.17 -23.68 17.32
N SER A 423 -25.92 -22.63 16.55
CA SER A 423 -25.14 -21.45 16.97
C SER A 423 -25.87 -20.17 16.57
N ASN A 424 -25.72 -19.13 17.39
CA ASN A 424 -26.17 -17.77 17.04
C ASN A 424 -25.07 -16.97 16.32
N LEU A 425 -23.84 -17.49 16.27
CA LEU A 425 -22.75 -16.88 15.55
C LEU A 425 -22.90 -17.13 14.03
N SER A 426 -22.31 -16.25 13.23
CA SER A 426 -22.15 -16.50 11.80
C SER A 426 -21.28 -17.73 11.55
N THR A 427 -21.44 -18.35 10.38
CA THR A 427 -20.47 -19.33 9.88
C THR A 427 -19.11 -18.65 9.76
N PHE A 428 -18.05 -19.34 10.16
CA PHE A 428 -16.68 -18.87 10.01
C PHE A 428 -16.29 -18.83 8.54
N HIS A 429 -15.71 -17.70 8.11
CA HIS A 429 -14.93 -17.63 6.90
C HIS A 429 -13.45 -17.50 7.23
N GLY A 430 -12.61 -18.23 6.50
CA GLY A 430 -11.17 -18.25 6.77
C GLY A 430 -10.59 -19.63 6.57
N CYS A 431 -9.40 -19.84 7.13
CA CYS A 431 -8.67 -21.08 7.00
C CYS A 431 -8.47 -21.77 8.34
N MET A 432 -8.43 -23.10 8.33
CA MET A 432 -7.95 -23.89 9.45
C MET A 432 -6.90 -24.91 9.00
N GLN A 433 -5.99 -25.27 9.90
CA GLN A 433 -5.06 -26.37 9.73
C GLN A 433 -4.70 -27.01 11.08
N GLU A 434 -3.94 -28.10 11.04
CA GLU A 434 -3.43 -28.75 12.26
C GLU A 434 -4.51 -29.14 13.29
N ILE A 435 -5.70 -29.53 12.80
CA ILE A 435 -6.83 -29.90 13.66
C ILE A 435 -6.47 -31.19 14.41
N ARG A 436 -6.40 -31.10 15.74
CA ARG A 436 -6.14 -32.22 16.66
C ARG A 436 -7.34 -32.42 17.58
N VAL A 437 -7.79 -33.67 17.66
CA VAL A 437 -8.83 -34.13 18.59
C VAL A 437 -8.22 -35.12 19.55
N GLU A 438 -8.28 -34.84 20.86
CA GLU A 438 -7.59 -35.59 21.91
C GLU A 438 -6.10 -35.77 21.60
N ASN A 439 -5.45 -34.68 21.19
CA ASN A 439 -4.04 -34.64 20.79
C ASN A 439 -3.68 -35.54 19.59
N ARG A 440 -4.65 -36.00 18.81
CA ARG A 440 -4.43 -36.76 17.56
C ARG A 440 -4.79 -35.90 16.36
N LEU A 441 -3.87 -35.78 15.41
CA LEU A 441 -4.07 -35.06 14.16
C LEU A 441 -5.19 -35.72 13.33
N VAL A 442 -6.16 -34.92 12.90
CA VAL A 442 -7.24 -35.36 12.01
C VAL A 442 -6.70 -35.49 10.59
N ASP A 443 -6.87 -36.66 9.98
CA ASP A 443 -6.54 -36.89 8.57
C ASP A 443 -7.61 -36.26 7.65
N LEU A 444 -7.30 -35.07 7.14
CA LEU A 444 -8.17 -34.31 6.25
C LEU A 444 -8.38 -34.96 4.88
N GLU A 445 -7.49 -35.84 4.42
CA GLU A 445 -7.68 -36.56 3.16
C GLU A 445 -8.74 -37.67 3.35
N LEU A 446 -8.81 -38.31 4.53
CA LEU A 446 -9.94 -39.19 4.86
C LEU A 446 -11.27 -38.43 4.98
N VAL A 447 -11.25 -37.22 5.54
CA VAL A 447 -12.44 -36.35 5.58
C VAL A 447 -12.91 -36.01 4.16
N LYS A 448 -12.00 -35.54 3.31
CA LYS A 448 -12.28 -35.18 1.91
C LYS A 448 -12.89 -36.34 1.12
N ARG A 449 -12.40 -37.57 1.35
CA ARG A 449 -12.93 -38.82 0.78
C ARG A 449 -14.21 -39.32 1.46
N ARG A 450 -14.75 -38.58 2.43
CA ARG A 450 -15.94 -38.92 3.23
C ARG A 450 -15.82 -40.27 3.96
N ARG A 451 -14.60 -40.62 4.38
CA ARG A 451 -14.31 -41.81 5.20
C ARG A 451 -14.20 -41.47 6.68
N LEU A 452 -13.97 -40.20 7.02
CA LEU A 452 -13.86 -39.69 8.39
C LEU A 452 -14.79 -38.48 8.54
N GLY A 453 -15.95 -38.67 9.15
CA GLY A 453 -16.90 -37.58 9.39
C GLY A 453 -17.63 -37.06 8.13
N SER A 454 -18.06 -35.80 8.15
CA SER A 454 -18.81 -35.18 7.05
C SER A 454 -18.40 -33.72 6.83
N TYR A 455 -18.67 -33.17 5.64
CA TYR A 455 -18.40 -31.77 5.32
C TYR A 455 -19.33 -31.27 4.22
N ALA A 456 -19.44 -29.95 4.09
CA ALA A 456 -20.11 -29.28 2.98
C ALA A 456 -19.29 -28.07 2.51
N GLU A 457 -19.27 -27.84 1.19
CA GLU A 457 -18.75 -26.61 0.56
C GLU A 457 -17.36 -26.16 1.10
N MET A 458 -16.40 -27.08 1.16
CA MET A 458 -15.03 -26.84 1.63
C MET A 458 -14.03 -26.87 0.48
N LEU A 459 -12.98 -26.04 0.57
CA LEU A 459 -11.80 -26.15 -0.29
C LEU A 459 -10.67 -26.82 0.50
N PHE A 460 -10.19 -27.97 0.02
CA PHE A 460 -9.12 -28.72 0.66
C PHE A 460 -7.76 -28.41 0.04
N ASN A 461 -6.75 -28.34 0.90
CA ASN A 461 -5.37 -28.01 0.59
C ASN A 461 -5.26 -26.63 -0.09
N THR A 462 -6.05 -25.70 0.40
CA THR A 462 -6.13 -24.32 -0.09
C THR A 462 -6.41 -23.46 1.12
N CYS A 463 -5.62 -22.41 1.31
CA CYS A 463 -6.01 -21.30 2.15
C CYS A 463 -6.21 -20.07 1.26
N GLY A 464 -7.47 -19.79 0.91
CA GLY A 464 -7.81 -18.71 -0.01
C GLY A 464 -8.18 -17.40 0.68
N ILE A 465 -7.69 -17.11 1.88
CA ILE A 465 -7.90 -15.78 2.44
C ILE A 465 -7.19 -14.74 1.55
N ALA A 466 -7.79 -13.56 1.39
CA ALA A 466 -7.24 -12.48 0.60
C ALA A 466 -7.34 -11.17 1.39
N ASP A 467 -6.23 -10.46 1.47
CA ASP A 467 -6.19 -9.11 2.01
C ASP A 467 -6.67 -8.14 0.91
N ARG A 468 -7.74 -7.42 1.20
CA ARG A 468 -8.37 -6.39 0.37
C ARG A 468 -7.92 -4.99 0.76
N CYS A 469 -7.22 -4.86 1.88
CA CYS A 469 -6.64 -3.60 2.33
C CYS A 469 -5.17 -3.44 1.91
N THR A 470 -4.63 -4.39 1.13
CA THR A 470 -3.26 -4.35 0.60
C THR A 470 -3.26 -4.58 -0.92
N PRO A 471 -2.88 -3.59 -1.75
CA PRO A 471 -2.55 -2.21 -1.36
C PRO A 471 -3.78 -1.48 -0.79
N ASN A 472 -3.54 -0.47 0.05
CA ASN A 472 -4.64 0.26 0.69
C ASN A 472 -5.37 1.12 -0.35
N LEU A 473 -6.61 0.72 -0.65
CA LEU A 473 -7.49 1.43 -1.59
C LEU A 473 -8.16 2.66 -0.97
N CYS A 474 -8.02 2.87 0.33
CA CYS A 474 -8.53 4.06 1.02
C CYS A 474 -7.52 5.21 0.90
N GLU A 475 -7.89 6.20 0.10
CA GLU A 475 -7.06 7.36 -0.20
C GLU A 475 -6.99 8.34 0.99
N HIS A 476 -6.08 9.31 0.92
CA HIS A 476 -5.94 10.42 1.87
C HIS A 476 -5.83 9.99 3.34
N GLY A 477 -5.19 8.84 3.59
CA GLY A 477 -4.99 8.29 4.93
C GLY A 477 -6.25 7.66 5.55
N GLY A 478 -7.24 7.31 4.74
CA GLY A 478 -8.42 6.56 5.18
C GLY A 478 -8.04 5.21 5.79
N ILE A 479 -8.79 4.80 6.83
CA ILE A 479 -8.55 3.51 7.49
C ILE A 479 -9.33 2.44 6.74
N CYS A 480 -8.62 1.46 6.18
CA CYS A 480 -9.24 0.31 5.54
C CYS A 480 -9.67 -0.72 6.58
N ILE A 481 -10.92 -1.13 6.50
CA ILE A 481 -11.54 -2.17 7.32
C ILE A 481 -12.06 -3.23 6.37
N GLN A 482 -11.78 -4.50 6.62
CA GLN A 482 -12.18 -5.57 5.71
C GLN A 482 -12.91 -6.72 6.39
N THR A 483 -13.64 -7.46 5.56
CA THR A 483 -14.28 -8.74 5.84
C THR A 483 -13.81 -9.76 4.80
N TRP A 484 -14.33 -10.99 4.91
CA TRP A 484 -14.10 -12.06 3.94
C TRP A 484 -14.46 -11.67 2.50
N ASP A 485 -15.52 -10.89 2.30
CA ASP A 485 -16.10 -10.57 1.00
C ASP A 485 -15.85 -9.13 0.55
N ASN A 486 -15.68 -8.18 1.47
CA ASN A 486 -15.64 -6.75 1.15
C ASN A 486 -14.58 -5.98 1.95
N PHE A 487 -14.34 -4.73 1.55
CA PHE A 487 -13.66 -3.74 2.36
C PHE A 487 -14.48 -2.44 2.42
N GLU A 488 -14.23 -1.64 3.44
CA GLU A 488 -14.83 -0.34 3.68
C GLU A 488 -13.73 0.64 4.14
N CYS A 489 -13.85 1.89 3.72
CA CYS A 489 -12.94 2.95 4.13
C CYS A 489 -13.60 3.87 5.16
N ASP A 490 -12.97 4.03 6.32
CA ASP A 490 -13.34 5.07 7.28
C ASP A 490 -12.67 6.40 6.89
N CYS A 491 -13.48 7.34 6.40
CA CYS A 491 -13.05 8.66 5.95
C CYS A 491 -13.26 9.79 6.98
N HIS A 492 -13.76 9.51 8.20
CA HIS A 492 -14.22 10.57 9.12
C HIS A 492 -13.15 11.59 9.51
N ARG A 493 -11.86 11.24 9.40
CA ARG A 493 -10.73 12.07 9.84
C ARG A 493 -9.81 12.49 8.70
N THR A 494 -10.22 12.30 7.45
CA THR A 494 -9.38 12.61 6.29
C THR A 494 -9.72 13.97 5.68
N GLY A 495 -10.94 14.47 5.87
CA GLY A 495 -11.45 15.63 5.11
C GLY A 495 -12.04 15.26 3.75
N TYR A 496 -12.21 13.96 3.49
CA TYR A 496 -12.75 13.40 2.26
C TYR A 496 -13.95 12.48 2.53
N LYS A 497 -14.64 12.07 1.46
CA LYS A 497 -15.82 11.20 1.47
C LYS A 497 -15.81 10.26 0.26
N GLY A 498 -16.83 9.41 0.19
CA GLY A 498 -17.01 8.41 -0.86
C GLY A 498 -16.43 7.05 -0.45
N PRO A 499 -16.64 5.99 -1.26
CA PRO A 499 -16.28 4.62 -0.91
C PRO A 499 -14.79 4.40 -0.61
N THR A 500 -13.91 5.19 -1.25
CA THR A 500 -12.44 5.12 -1.12
C THR A 500 -11.82 6.38 -0.52
N CYS A 501 -12.61 7.26 0.09
CA CYS A 501 -12.15 8.57 0.56
C CYS A 501 -11.52 9.46 -0.54
N HIS A 502 -11.92 9.27 -1.79
CA HIS A 502 -11.38 10.02 -2.94
C HIS A 502 -11.90 11.47 -2.99
N ASN A 503 -13.17 11.70 -2.63
CA ASN A 503 -13.83 12.99 -2.91
C ASN A 503 -13.63 14.00 -1.77
N SER A 504 -13.12 15.19 -2.06
CA SER A 504 -12.97 16.24 -1.04
C SER A 504 -14.30 16.69 -0.42
N LEU A 505 -14.26 17.05 0.86
CA LEU A 505 -15.35 17.76 1.54
C LEU A 505 -15.30 19.27 1.29
N TYR A 506 -14.17 19.81 0.82
CA TYR A 506 -13.92 21.24 0.73
C TYR A 506 -13.80 21.71 -0.72
N PRO A 507 -14.27 22.93 -1.04
CA PRO A 507 -14.02 23.56 -2.33
C PRO A 507 -12.54 23.79 -2.61
N GLU A 508 -12.16 23.73 -3.88
CA GLU A 508 -10.78 23.90 -4.35
C GLU A 508 -10.17 25.27 -4.02
N SER A 509 -10.98 26.32 -3.94
CA SER A 509 -10.45 27.66 -3.70
C SER A 509 -11.44 28.61 -3.03
N CYS A 510 -10.92 29.76 -2.58
CA CYS A 510 -11.75 30.89 -2.17
C CYS A 510 -12.68 31.38 -3.29
N HIS A 511 -12.25 31.26 -4.55
CA HIS A 511 -13.07 31.62 -5.71
C HIS A 511 -14.26 30.66 -5.85
N HIS A 512 -14.04 29.36 -5.68
CA HIS A 512 -15.11 28.38 -5.66
C HIS A 512 -16.12 28.65 -4.53
N TYR A 513 -15.67 28.95 -3.30
CA TYR A 513 -16.58 29.38 -2.22
C TYR A 513 -17.43 30.61 -2.61
N ARG A 514 -16.84 31.59 -3.30
CA ARG A 514 -17.59 32.74 -3.82
C ARG A 514 -18.63 32.31 -4.85
N LEU A 515 -18.33 31.39 -5.75
CA LEU A 515 -19.31 30.85 -6.71
C LEU A 515 -20.47 30.13 -6.00
N LEU A 516 -20.21 29.46 -4.88
CA LEU A 516 -21.23 28.84 -4.01
C LEU A 516 -22.08 29.86 -3.22
N GLY A 517 -21.83 31.16 -3.38
CA GLY A 517 -22.62 32.23 -2.75
C GLY A 517 -22.02 32.78 -1.45
N VAL A 518 -20.84 32.33 -1.03
CA VAL A 518 -20.16 32.88 0.14
C VAL A 518 -19.63 34.29 -0.19
N ARG A 519 -19.85 35.26 0.72
CA ARG A 519 -19.45 36.66 0.54
C ARG A 519 -18.65 37.24 1.71
N THR A 520 -18.50 36.49 2.80
CA THR A 520 -17.79 36.91 4.00
C THR A 520 -16.30 36.60 3.90
N SER A 521 -15.43 37.58 4.16
CA SER A 521 -13.99 37.34 4.29
C SER A 521 -13.67 36.65 5.63
N GLY A 522 -12.66 35.78 5.64
CA GLY A 522 -12.31 35.00 6.83
C GLY A 522 -11.40 33.81 6.52
N ASN A 523 -11.20 32.95 7.52
CA ASN A 523 -10.47 31.71 7.34
C ASN A 523 -11.39 30.62 6.79
N TYR A 524 -10.96 29.93 5.73
CA TYR A 524 -11.67 28.82 5.12
C TYR A 524 -10.71 27.67 4.84
N THR A 525 -11.21 26.45 4.97
CA THR A 525 -10.49 25.26 4.50
C THR A 525 -10.74 25.10 3.01
N ILE A 526 -9.68 25.02 2.22
CA ILE A 526 -9.72 24.72 0.78
C ILE A 526 -8.94 23.44 0.49
N ASP A 527 -9.18 22.87 -0.67
CA ASP A 527 -8.49 21.68 -1.17
C ASP A 527 -8.06 21.86 -2.64
N PRO A 528 -6.94 22.57 -2.90
CA PRO A 528 -6.65 23.13 -4.22
C PRO A 528 -6.42 22.13 -5.35
N ASP A 529 -6.02 20.91 -5.03
CA ASP A 529 -5.85 19.79 -5.95
C ASP A 529 -7.01 18.79 -5.91
N GLY A 530 -8.00 19.00 -5.04
CA GLY A 530 -9.17 18.15 -4.90
C GLY A 530 -8.76 16.74 -4.48
N SER A 531 -8.90 15.77 -5.37
CA SER A 531 -8.56 14.36 -5.11
C SER A 531 -7.08 14.04 -5.35
N GLY A 532 -6.22 15.06 -5.28
CA GLY A 532 -4.77 14.94 -5.40
C GLY A 532 -4.10 14.54 -4.09
N SER A 533 -2.77 14.53 -4.06
CA SER A 533 -2.01 14.06 -2.88
C SER A 533 -1.97 15.05 -1.72
N ALA A 534 -2.25 16.35 -1.95
CA ALA A 534 -2.23 17.34 -0.89
C ALA A 534 -3.53 17.28 -0.06
N ARG A 535 -3.38 17.39 1.27
CA ARG A 535 -4.54 17.41 2.18
C ARG A 535 -5.22 18.78 2.17
N PRO A 536 -6.48 18.89 2.63
CA PRO A 536 -7.14 20.18 2.79
C PRO A 536 -6.49 21.00 3.91
N PHE A 537 -6.40 22.31 3.71
CA PHE A 537 -5.78 23.22 4.66
C PHE A 537 -6.44 24.60 4.69
N VAL A 538 -6.15 25.36 5.76
CA VAL A 538 -6.81 26.64 6.05
C VAL A 538 -6.04 27.79 5.40
N VAL A 539 -6.77 28.63 4.69
CA VAL A 539 -6.28 29.89 4.08
C VAL A 539 -7.15 31.07 4.51
N TYR A 540 -6.64 32.29 4.32
CA TYR A 540 -7.47 33.48 4.48
C TYR A 540 -8.07 33.89 3.15
N CYS A 541 -9.40 33.84 3.05
CA CYS A 541 -10.14 34.31 1.89
C CYS A 541 -10.57 35.77 2.07
N THR A 542 -10.15 36.64 1.14
CA THR A 542 -10.71 37.98 1.01
C THR A 542 -11.75 37.99 -0.09
N MET A 543 -13.03 38.01 0.31
CA MET A 543 -14.17 38.02 -0.61
C MET A 543 -14.48 39.45 -1.06
N THR A 544 -14.55 39.67 -2.37
CA THR A 544 -15.00 40.93 -2.98
C THR A 544 -16.19 40.67 -3.91
N GLU A 545 -16.76 41.74 -4.47
CA GLU A 545 -17.92 41.62 -5.38
C GLU A 545 -17.59 40.73 -6.58
N ASP A 546 -16.43 40.92 -7.21
CA ASP A 546 -16.04 40.23 -8.46
C ASP A 546 -14.98 39.13 -8.28
N THR A 547 -14.18 39.20 -7.23
CA THR A 547 -13.04 38.28 -7.03
C THR A 547 -12.98 37.75 -5.61
N ALA A 548 -12.31 36.61 -5.41
CA ALA A 548 -11.99 36.09 -4.09
C ALA A 548 -10.51 35.74 -4.05
N TRP A 549 -9.79 36.36 -3.13
CA TRP A 549 -8.35 36.17 -2.97
C TRP A 549 -8.06 35.12 -1.91
N THR A 550 -7.29 34.11 -2.28
CA THR A 550 -6.62 33.16 -1.40
C THR A 550 -5.31 33.77 -0.92
N THR A 551 -5.16 33.98 0.39
CA THR A 551 -3.92 34.51 0.99
C THR A 551 -3.30 33.48 1.92
N VAL A 552 -2.03 33.16 1.69
CA VAL A 552 -1.23 32.26 2.53
C VAL A 552 -0.10 33.05 3.18
N PHE A 553 -0.08 33.05 4.51
CA PHE A 553 0.91 33.74 5.32
C PHE A 553 2.11 32.84 5.65
N HIS A 554 3.24 33.44 6.01
CA HIS A 554 4.43 32.72 6.48
C HIS A 554 4.98 33.30 7.79
N LEU A 555 5.97 32.64 8.41
CA LEU A 555 6.53 33.05 9.71
C LEU A 555 7.43 34.30 9.59
N GLN A 556 8.07 34.50 8.44
CA GLN A 556 9.06 35.55 8.19
C GLN A 556 8.48 36.86 7.61
N GLU A 557 7.34 37.35 8.12
CA GLU A 557 6.64 38.54 7.60
C GLU A 557 7.34 39.88 7.92
N ARG A 558 8.40 39.87 8.73
CA ARG A 558 9.17 41.07 9.10
C ARG A 558 10.49 41.15 8.32
N ASP A 559 10.99 42.38 8.15
CA ASP A 559 12.30 42.63 7.55
C ASP A 559 13.39 41.82 8.27
N THR A 560 14.11 40.98 7.52
CA THR A 560 15.21 40.17 8.03
C THR A 560 16.53 40.86 7.76
N LYS A 561 17.26 41.22 8.81
CA LYS A 561 18.59 41.85 8.73
C LYS A 561 19.67 40.81 8.50
N VAL A 562 20.57 41.09 7.54
CA VAL A 562 21.67 40.21 7.16
C VAL A 562 23.00 40.97 7.14
N THR A 563 24.01 40.41 7.81
CA THR A 563 25.38 40.92 7.90
C THR A 563 26.38 39.75 7.90
N GLY A 564 27.59 39.94 7.37
CA GLY A 564 28.65 38.92 7.44
C GLY A 564 28.55 37.77 6.41
N SER A 565 27.76 37.92 5.34
CA SER A 565 27.60 36.89 4.29
C SER A 565 28.48 37.15 3.07
N SER A 566 29.03 36.08 2.48
CA SER A 566 29.80 36.09 1.22
C SER A 566 29.22 35.12 0.19
N LEU A 567 29.73 35.07 -1.04
CA LEU A 567 29.27 34.09 -2.04
C LEU A 567 29.68 32.64 -1.70
N GLU A 568 30.81 32.45 -1.02
CA GLU A 568 31.29 31.14 -0.56
C GLU A 568 30.51 30.64 0.67
N LYS A 569 30.02 31.59 1.49
CA LYS A 569 29.18 31.30 2.66
C LYS A 569 27.99 32.27 2.70
N PRO A 570 26.99 32.07 1.81
CA PRO A 570 25.86 32.97 1.72
C PRO A 570 24.91 32.78 2.89
N PHE A 571 24.19 33.85 3.23
CA PHE A 571 23.04 33.75 4.11
C PHE A 571 21.87 33.15 3.31
N VAL A 572 21.19 32.16 3.89
CA VAL A 572 20.00 31.52 3.31
C VAL A 572 18.83 31.76 4.26
N GLY A 573 17.91 32.63 3.85
CA GLY A 573 16.65 32.87 4.54
C GLY A 573 15.57 31.93 4.04
N HIS A 574 15.03 31.09 4.92
CA HIS A 574 13.90 30.21 4.62
C HIS A 574 12.57 30.93 4.83
N ILE A 575 11.60 30.70 3.93
CA ILE A 575 10.24 31.22 4.02
C ILE A 575 9.32 30.06 4.40
N ASP A 576 8.94 30.02 5.67
CA ASP A 576 8.17 28.91 6.25
C ASP A 576 6.70 29.31 6.34
N TYR A 577 5.88 28.77 5.44
CA TYR A 577 4.44 29.03 5.40
C TYR A 577 3.72 28.32 6.55
N TYR A 578 2.70 28.97 7.12
CA TYR A 578 2.04 28.48 8.34
C TYR A 578 1.37 27.12 8.16
N ASN A 579 1.90 26.08 8.82
CA ASN A 579 1.31 24.74 8.88
C ASN A 579 0.98 24.12 7.51
N ASN A 580 1.70 24.53 6.44
CA ASN A 580 1.50 24.00 5.10
C ASN A 580 2.80 23.48 4.49
N THR A 581 2.71 22.42 3.69
CA THR A 581 3.85 21.87 2.94
C THR A 581 4.09 22.62 1.62
N GLU A 582 5.26 22.46 1.00
CA GLU A 582 5.53 23.04 -0.32
C GLU A 582 4.55 22.52 -1.38
N GLU A 583 4.13 21.26 -1.29
CA GLU A 583 3.16 20.61 -2.18
C GLU A 583 1.76 21.24 -2.06
N GLU A 584 1.27 21.42 -0.82
CA GLU A 584 -0.03 22.06 -0.54
C GLU A 584 -0.10 23.49 -1.11
N ILE A 585 0.98 24.26 -0.98
CA ILE A 585 1.03 25.65 -1.47
C ILE A 585 1.21 25.67 -2.99
N ALA A 586 1.99 24.74 -3.54
CA ALA A 586 2.17 24.61 -4.98
C ALA A 586 0.82 24.31 -5.67
N ALA A 587 -0.04 23.50 -5.06
CA ALA A 587 -1.38 23.21 -5.56
C ALA A 587 -2.22 24.50 -5.78
N ILE A 588 -2.12 25.47 -4.87
CA ILE A 588 -2.76 26.79 -5.06
C ILE A 588 -2.23 27.49 -6.31
N THR A 589 -0.89 27.56 -6.45
CA THR A 589 -0.29 28.27 -7.58
C THR A 589 -0.57 27.58 -8.91
N LEU A 590 -0.70 26.26 -8.94
CA LEU A 590 -1.06 25.51 -10.14
C LEU A 590 -2.53 25.73 -10.51
N GLY A 591 -3.42 25.70 -9.52
CA GLY A 591 -4.86 25.88 -9.69
C GLY A 591 -5.31 27.32 -9.92
N ALA A 592 -4.53 28.34 -9.53
CA ALA A 592 -4.95 29.74 -9.59
C ALA A 592 -4.81 30.39 -10.98
N GLU A 593 -5.67 31.34 -11.34
CA GLU A 593 -5.53 32.13 -12.57
C GLU A 593 -4.37 33.13 -12.47
N TYR A 594 -4.23 33.78 -11.32
CA TYR A 594 -3.19 34.77 -11.05
C TYR A 594 -2.67 34.61 -9.63
N CYS A 595 -1.36 34.78 -9.47
CA CYS A 595 -0.69 34.83 -8.17
C CYS A 595 0.29 35.99 -8.12
N GLU A 596 0.40 36.60 -6.94
CA GLU A 596 1.40 37.61 -6.65
C GLU A 596 2.02 37.42 -5.27
N GLN A 597 3.28 37.82 -5.16
CA GLN A 597 3.98 37.88 -3.89
C GLN A 597 4.91 39.10 -3.84
N LYS A 598 4.89 39.82 -2.73
CA LYS A 598 5.74 40.99 -2.55
C LYS A 598 7.16 40.56 -2.20
N ILE A 599 8.15 41.18 -2.85
CA ILE A 599 9.56 41.03 -2.49
C ILE A 599 10.24 42.39 -2.40
N ALA A 600 11.08 42.56 -1.39
CA ALA A 600 11.84 43.77 -1.14
C ALA A 600 13.25 43.44 -0.69
N PHE A 601 14.22 44.16 -1.24
CA PHE A 601 15.60 44.14 -0.81
C PHE A 601 16.05 45.58 -0.55
N SER A 602 16.45 45.86 0.69
CA SER A 602 16.99 47.15 1.11
C SER A 602 18.46 46.96 1.48
N CYS A 603 19.31 47.88 1.06
CA CYS A 603 20.75 47.72 1.16
C CYS A 603 21.43 48.98 1.66
N TYR A 604 22.54 48.77 2.37
CA TYR A 604 23.52 49.77 2.71
C TYR A 604 24.90 49.18 2.40
N ARG A 605 25.56 49.67 1.34
CA ARG A 605 26.78 49.06 0.78
C ARG A 605 26.67 47.55 0.51
N SER A 606 25.58 47.09 -0.08
CA SER A 606 25.35 45.69 -0.42
C SER A 606 24.70 45.60 -1.79
N ARG A 607 25.34 44.87 -2.71
CA ARG A 607 24.87 44.70 -4.09
C ARG A 607 23.89 43.54 -4.21
N LEU A 608 22.99 43.63 -5.17
CA LEU A 608 21.94 42.64 -5.40
C LEU A 608 22.28 41.76 -6.61
N LEU A 609 22.15 42.30 -7.83
CA LEU A 609 22.37 41.57 -9.09
C LEU A 609 23.74 41.82 -9.72
N ASN A 610 24.52 42.74 -9.15
CA ASN A 610 25.85 43.13 -9.64
C ASN A 610 25.81 43.67 -11.09
N SER A 611 24.77 44.43 -11.42
CA SER A 611 24.61 45.06 -12.74
C SER A 611 25.63 46.19 -12.96
N PRO A 612 25.97 46.55 -14.23
CA PRO A 612 25.50 45.95 -15.48
C PRO A 612 26.23 44.67 -15.89
N SER A 613 27.28 44.26 -15.17
CA SER A 613 28.08 43.07 -15.48
C SER A 613 28.65 42.41 -14.21
N GLY A 614 28.49 41.11 -14.09
CA GLY A 614 29.01 40.32 -12.98
C GLY A 614 28.05 39.21 -12.56
N LEU A 615 28.52 38.33 -11.67
CA LEU A 615 27.64 37.33 -11.06
C LEU A 615 26.74 37.99 -10.00
N PRO A 616 25.45 37.61 -9.91
CA PRO A 616 24.54 38.06 -8.87
C PRO A 616 25.05 37.74 -7.47
N TYR A 617 24.83 38.67 -6.53
CA TYR A 617 25.13 38.49 -5.11
C TYR A 617 23.92 38.03 -4.30
N ALA A 618 22.72 38.14 -4.86
CA ALA A 618 21.49 37.69 -4.24
C ALA A 618 20.53 37.14 -5.30
N TRP A 619 19.72 36.16 -4.89
CA TRP A 619 18.67 35.54 -5.68
C TRP A 619 17.62 34.96 -4.74
N TRP A 620 16.45 34.64 -5.27
CA TRP A 620 15.43 33.90 -4.53
C TRP A 620 15.17 32.55 -5.21
N LEU A 621 14.67 31.60 -4.43
CA LEU A 621 14.27 30.29 -4.91
C LEU A 621 12.76 30.18 -4.90
N GLY A 622 12.23 29.63 -6.00
CA GLY A 622 10.82 29.39 -6.20
C GLY A 622 10.41 27.96 -5.90
N ARG A 623 9.37 27.52 -6.61
CA ARG A 623 8.94 26.12 -6.70
C ARG A 623 10.08 25.26 -7.29
N GLU A 624 10.19 23.98 -6.92
CA GLU A 624 11.24 23.07 -7.42
C GLU A 624 12.71 23.51 -7.16
N ALA A 625 12.95 24.42 -6.21
CA ALA A 625 14.28 24.91 -5.83
C ALA A 625 15.07 25.58 -6.98
N GLU A 626 14.38 26.07 -8.00
CA GLU A 626 14.93 26.85 -9.11
C GLU A 626 15.42 28.26 -8.66
N LYS A 627 16.46 28.80 -9.30
CA LYS A 627 17.07 30.09 -8.92
C LYS A 627 16.58 31.22 -9.81
N HIS A 628 16.10 32.31 -9.19
CA HIS A 628 15.58 33.47 -9.89
C HIS A 628 16.38 34.74 -9.61
N PHE A 629 16.81 35.41 -10.69
CA PHE A 629 17.69 36.58 -10.67
C PHE A 629 16.98 37.88 -11.08
N TYR A 630 15.67 37.98 -10.87
CA TYR A 630 14.89 39.19 -11.11
C TYR A 630 14.20 39.62 -9.81
N TRP A 631 13.93 40.92 -9.67
CA TRP A 631 13.38 41.48 -8.43
C TRP A 631 12.19 42.39 -8.67
N GLY A 632 11.11 42.12 -7.93
CA GLY A 632 9.85 42.85 -8.05
C GLY A 632 9.23 42.71 -9.44
N ASP A 633 8.63 43.78 -9.96
CA ASP A 633 7.90 43.81 -11.24
C ASP A 633 8.77 43.63 -12.51
N ALA A 634 10.00 43.14 -12.36
CA ALA A 634 10.85 42.83 -13.49
C ALA A 634 10.41 41.54 -14.20
N SER A 635 10.63 41.48 -15.51
CA SER A 635 10.43 40.24 -16.27
C SER A 635 11.50 39.19 -15.92
N PRO A 636 11.14 37.91 -15.82
CA PRO A 636 12.08 36.80 -15.76
C PRO A 636 13.00 36.88 -16.97
N TRP A 637 14.18 36.27 -16.85
CA TRP A 637 15.21 36.19 -17.91
C TRP A 637 16.01 37.47 -18.17
N VAL A 638 15.55 38.65 -17.71
CA VAL A 638 16.24 39.92 -18.02
C VAL A 638 17.35 40.25 -16.99
N GLN A 639 17.38 39.56 -15.84
CA GLN A 639 18.30 39.81 -14.72
C GLN A 639 18.33 41.30 -14.30
N ARG A 640 17.15 41.86 -14.02
CA ARG A 640 16.97 43.27 -13.63
C ARG A 640 16.02 43.41 -12.45
N CYS A 641 16.04 44.60 -11.85
CA CYS A 641 15.01 45.07 -10.94
C CYS A 641 13.98 45.92 -11.70
N SER A 642 12.81 46.13 -11.09
CA SER A 642 11.74 46.98 -11.64
C SER A 642 12.25 48.35 -12.15
N CYS A 643 13.10 49.03 -11.37
CA CYS A 643 13.66 50.33 -11.77
C CYS A 643 14.50 50.24 -13.07
N GLY A 644 15.20 49.13 -13.29
CA GLY A 644 16.04 48.90 -14.47
C GLY A 644 15.24 48.57 -15.73
N MET A 645 14.00 48.09 -15.58
CA MET A 645 13.05 47.89 -16.68
C MET A 645 12.44 49.22 -17.13
N HIS A 646 12.07 50.08 -16.18
CA HIS A 646 11.40 51.35 -16.45
C HIS A 646 12.35 52.55 -16.60
N ARG A 647 13.68 52.33 -16.56
CA ARG A 647 14.72 53.38 -16.57
C ARG A 647 14.53 54.43 -15.44
N GLY A 648 14.12 53.95 -14.27
CA GLY A 648 13.83 54.77 -13.09
C GLY A 648 14.74 54.51 -11.90
N CYS A 649 15.89 53.83 -12.07
CA CYS A 649 16.84 53.64 -10.98
C CYS A 649 17.48 54.98 -10.59
N SER A 650 17.76 55.17 -9.29
CA SER A 650 18.36 56.40 -8.76
C SER A 650 19.70 56.72 -9.42
N ASP A 651 20.44 55.68 -9.80
CA ASP A 651 21.63 55.79 -10.65
C ASP A 651 21.36 55.07 -11.98
N PRO A 652 21.32 55.79 -13.12
CA PRO A 652 20.99 55.22 -14.42
C PRO A 652 22.06 54.25 -14.97
N LYS A 653 23.25 54.17 -14.34
CA LYS A 653 24.31 53.23 -14.72
C LYS A 653 23.98 51.77 -14.34
N TYR A 654 23.11 51.59 -13.35
CA TYR A 654 22.80 50.28 -12.74
C TYR A 654 21.36 49.84 -13.08
N TYR A 655 21.12 48.53 -13.06
CA TYR A 655 19.80 47.95 -13.31
C TYR A 655 18.98 47.71 -12.03
N CYS A 656 19.60 47.95 -10.86
CA CYS A 656 19.01 47.87 -9.53
C CYS A 656 19.58 48.99 -8.67
N ASN A 657 18.76 49.58 -7.80
CA ASN A 657 19.19 50.66 -6.91
C ASN A 657 20.30 50.21 -5.94
N CYS A 658 20.28 48.95 -5.51
CA CYS A 658 21.26 48.39 -4.60
C CYS A 658 22.62 48.08 -5.23
N ASP A 659 22.69 47.94 -6.56
CA ASP A 659 23.95 47.68 -7.25
C ASP A 659 24.88 48.90 -7.30
N ALA A 660 24.35 50.10 -7.03
CA ALA A 660 25.14 51.32 -6.92
C ALA A 660 26.13 51.31 -5.72
N ASP A 661 25.94 50.43 -4.75
CA ASP A 661 26.85 50.19 -3.61
C ASP A 661 27.17 51.45 -2.76
N TYR A 662 26.22 52.38 -2.66
CA TYR A 662 26.39 53.62 -1.94
C TYR A 662 26.32 53.47 -0.41
N LYS A 663 26.92 54.43 0.31
CA LYS A 663 26.83 54.57 1.77
C LYS A 663 25.52 55.24 2.21
N GLN A 664 24.41 54.78 1.65
CA GLN A 664 23.06 55.24 1.96
C GLN A 664 22.10 54.07 1.78
N TRP A 665 20.92 54.19 2.38
CA TRP A 665 19.88 53.19 2.20
C TRP A 665 19.24 53.33 0.83
N ASN A 666 19.39 52.30 0.00
CA ASN A 666 18.66 52.13 -1.24
C ASN A 666 17.76 50.88 -1.12
N ALA A 667 16.76 50.76 -1.99
CA ALA A 667 15.91 49.58 -2.03
C ALA A 667 15.40 49.27 -3.44
N ASP A 668 15.25 47.98 -3.69
CA ASP A 668 14.58 47.41 -4.85
C ASP A 668 13.37 46.62 -4.35
N ARG A 669 12.16 47.01 -4.77
CA ARG A 669 10.88 46.49 -4.27
C ARG A 669 9.94 46.24 -5.43
N GLY A 670 9.02 45.30 -5.27
CA GLY A 670 7.91 45.12 -6.20
C GLY A 670 7.15 43.82 -5.97
N LEU A 671 6.35 43.45 -6.95
CA LEU A 671 5.57 42.21 -6.96
C LEU A 671 6.17 41.19 -7.93
N LEU A 672 6.39 39.98 -7.43
CA LEU A 672 6.60 38.80 -8.25
C LEU A 672 5.22 38.30 -8.71
N LYS A 673 5.02 38.14 -10.02
CA LYS A 673 3.72 37.84 -10.63
C LYS A 673 3.72 36.57 -11.48
N TYR A 674 4.88 35.92 -11.61
CA TYR A 674 5.03 34.73 -12.45
C TYR A 674 4.64 33.52 -11.62
N ARG A 675 3.39 33.10 -11.80
CA ARG A 675 2.74 32.00 -11.09
C ARG A 675 3.58 30.72 -11.07
N GLU A 676 4.25 30.39 -12.18
CA GLU A 676 5.07 29.19 -12.31
C GLU A 676 6.31 29.19 -11.39
N HIS A 677 6.77 30.38 -11.00
CA HIS A 677 7.94 30.56 -10.13
C HIS A 677 7.58 30.69 -8.65
N LEU A 678 6.32 30.99 -8.35
CA LEU A 678 5.83 31.18 -6.98
C LEU A 678 5.43 29.82 -6.38
N PRO A 679 5.45 29.67 -5.04
CA PRO A 679 5.83 30.67 -4.01
C PRO A 679 7.34 30.90 -3.87
N VAL A 680 7.73 32.01 -3.25
CA VAL A 680 9.12 32.19 -2.77
C VAL A 680 9.34 31.25 -1.57
N THR A 681 10.32 30.35 -1.68
CA THR A 681 10.69 29.38 -0.63
C THR A 681 11.95 29.79 0.11
N LYS A 682 12.92 30.42 -0.59
CA LYS A 682 14.17 30.89 0.02
C LYS A 682 14.65 32.20 -0.59
N VAL A 683 15.40 32.98 0.19
CA VAL A 683 16.14 34.17 -0.27
C VAL A 683 17.60 34.02 0.11
N VAL A 684 18.50 34.15 -0.88
CA VAL A 684 19.94 34.00 -0.70
C VAL A 684 20.64 35.34 -0.85
N ILE A 685 21.53 35.67 0.07
CA ILE A 685 22.27 36.94 0.12
C ILE A 685 23.75 36.67 0.39
N GLY A 686 24.63 37.26 -0.41
CA GLY A 686 26.07 37.00 -0.37
C GLY A 686 26.98 38.24 -0.42
N ASP A 687 26.48 39.47 -0.30
CA ASP A 687 27.33 40.68 -0.28
C ASP A 687 27.12 41.52 0.98
N THR A 688 27.38 40.94 2.16
CA THR A 688 27.34 41.68 3.43
C THR A 688 28.56 41.47 4.33
N ASN A 689 29.62 40.83 3.83
CA ASN A 689 30.87 40.59 4.58
C ASN A 689 31.85 41.80 4.58
N ARG A 690 31.43 42.94 4.03
CA ARG A 690 32.25 44.16 3.94
C ARG A 690 31.97 45.09 5.14
N THR A 691 32.98 45.84 5.58
CA THR A 691 32.84 46.75 6.74
C THR A 691 31.73 47.78 6.53
N GLY A 692 30.72 47.72 7.41
CA GLY A 692 29.55 48.60 7.35
C GLY A 692 28.57 48.25 6.22
N SER A 693 28.63 47.03 5.68
CA SER A 693 27.64 46.50 4.73
C SER A 693 26.49 45.83 5.47
N GLU A 694 25.26 46.16 5.09
CA GLU A 694 24.04 45.58 5.64
C GLU A 694 23.01 45.39 4.52
N ALA A 695 22.29 44.28 4.55
CA ALA A 695 21.11 44.06 3.72
C ALA A 695 19.90 43.73 4.61
N ARG A 696 18.71 44.09 4.13
CA ARG A 696 17.43 43.69 4.71
C ARG A 696 16.53 43.20 3.60
N PHE A 697 15.96 42.01 3.75
CA PHE A 697 14.96 41.53 2.81
C PHE A 697 13.62 41.33 3.50
N HIS A 698 12.56 41.41 2.71
CA HIS A 698 11.20 41.15 3.13
C HIS A 698 10.44 40.46 2.01
N VAL A 699 9.75 39.39 2.38
CA VAL A 699 8.80 38.65 1.55
C VAL A 699 7.44 38.85 2.20
N GLY A 700 6.42 39.16 1.40
CA GLY A 700 5.04 39.23 1.88
C GLY A 700 4.27 37.92 1.62
N PRO A 701 3.00 37.84 2.06
CA PRO A 701 2.20 36.63 1.87
C PRO A 701 1.97 36.34 0.40
N LEU A 702 1.81 35.05 0.08
CA LEU A 702 1.37 34.62 -1.26
C LEU A 702 -0.12 34.95 -1.41
N ARG A 703 -0.47 35.62 -2.50
CA ARG A 703 -1.85 35.99 -2.80
C ARG A 703 -2.23 35.50 -4.19
N CYS A 704 -3.25 34.66 -4.29
CA CYS A 704 -3.73 34.11 -5.54
C CYS A 704 -5.25 34.31 -5.67
N TYR A 705 -5.76 34.36 -6.90
CA TYR A 705 -7.20 34.34 -7.17
C TYR A 705 -7.52 33.65 -8.49
N GLY A 706 -8.81 33.32 -8.66
CA GLY A 706 -9.34 32.62 -9.82
C GLY A 706 -8.95 31.15 -9.83
N ASP A 707 -9.61 30.37 -10.68
CA ASP A 707 -9.38 28.94 -10.83
C ASP A 707 -8.97 28.70 -12.29
N GLY A 708 -7.66 28.70 -12.56
CA GLY A 708 -7.06 28.61 -13.89
C GLY A 708 -7.36 27.32 -14.65
N GLY A 709 -7.81 26.26 -13.95
CA GLY A 709 -8.32 25.02 -14.56
C GLY A 709 -9.79 25.06 -14.98
N SER A 710 -10.53 26.11 -14.63
CA SER A 710 -12.01 26.13 -14.69
C SER A 710 -12.62 26.89 -15.87
N TRP A 711 -11.93 27.01 -17.00
CA TRP A 711 -12.51 27.57 -18.24
C TRP A 711 -12.48 26.60 -19.42
N ASN A 712 -13.08 25.42 -19.22
CA ASN A 712 -13.53 24.53 -20.30
C ASN A 712 -15.06 24.60 -20.45
N VAL A 713 -15.63 25.80 -20.55
CA VAL A 713 -17.08 25.96 -20.76
C VAL A 713 -17.41 25.64 -22.22
N ALA A 714 -17.95 24.45 -22.46
CA ALA A 714 -18.52 24.08 -23.75
C ALA A 714 -20.02 24.43 -23.78
N SER A 715 -20.44 25.23 -24.76
CA SER A 715 -21.86 25.53 -25.00
C SER A 715 -22.38 24.70 -26.18
N PHE A 716 -23.38 23.86 -25.91
CA PHE A 716 -24.04 23.05 -26.94
C PHE A 716 -25.38 23.69 -27.30
N VAL A 717 -25.51 24.15 -28.55
CA VAL A 717 -26.76 24.75 -29.06
C VAL A 717 -27.74 23.66 -29.54
N HIS A 718 -27.22 22.49 -29.90
CA HIS A 718 -27.96 21.30 -30.34
C HIS A 718 -27.26 20.05 -29.78
N GLY A 719 -27.92 18.88 -29.81
CA GLY A 719 -27.36 17.61 -29.32
C GLY A 719 -26.06 17.26 -30.05
N ASN A 720 -24.94 17.50 -29.38
CA ASN A 720 -23.59 17.28 -29.88
C ASN A 720 -22.70 16.86 -28.70
N TYR A 721 -21.52 16.29 -28.96
CA TYR A 721 -20.67 15.72 -27.93
C TYR A 721 -19.18 16.07 -28.14
N LEU A 722 -18.42 16.04 -27.06
CA LEU A 722 -16.96 16.11 -27.10
C LEU A 722 -16.42 14.70 -26.85
N SER A 723 -15.59 14.21 -27.76
CA SER A 723 -14.91 12.92 -27.59
C SER A 723 -13.60 13.15 -26.86
N PHE A 724 -13.46 12.56 -25.68
CA PHE A 724 -12.20 12.49 -24.96
C PHE A 724 -11.55 11.12 -25.19
N PRO A 725 -10.21 11.00 -25.08
CA PRO A 725 -9.56 9.70 -25.06
C PRO A 725 -10.16 8.86 -23.93
N THR A 726 -10.43 7.58 -24.21
CA THR A 726 -10.74 6.62 -23.15
C THR A 726 -9.56 6.54 -22.20
N PHE A 727 -9.75 6.99 -20.96
CA PHE A 727 -8.80 6.79 -19.88
C PHE A 727 -9.06 5.42 -19.23
N MET A 728 -8.03 4.81 -18.66
CA MET A 728 -8.19 3.63 -17.81
C MET A 728 -8.36 4.12 -16.38
N PRO A 729 -9.58 4.09 -15.80
CA PRO A 729 -9.74 4.43 -14.38
C PRO A 729 -8.86 3.51 -13.54
N GLY A 730 -8.28 4.06 -12.48
CA GLY A 730 -7.76 3.26 -11.38
C GLY A 730 -8.91 2.63 -10.57
N PRO A 731 -8.70 2.31 -9.29
CA PRO A 731 -9.77 1.80 -8.42
C PRO A 731 -10.89 2.83 -8.16
N SER A 732 -10.60 4.11 -8.38
CA SER A 732 -11.52 5.25 -8.23
C SER A 732 -11.41 6.19 -9.44
N LEU A 733 -12.47 6.97 -9.66
CA LEU A 733 -12.53 7.99 -10.71
C LEU A 733 -13.56 9.05 -10.32
N ASP A 734 -13.16 10.32 -10.43
CA ASP A 734 -14.06 11.45 -10.33
C ASP A 734 -14.50 11.98 -11.70
N ILE A 735 -15.81 12.20 -11.82
CA ILE A 735 -16.43 12.92 -12.93
C ILE A 735 -17.31 14.01 -12.31
N SER A 736 -16.86 15.26 -12.39
CA SER A 736 -17.61 16.43 -11.92
C SER A 736 -17.79 17.42 -13.06
N PHE A 737 -19.01 17.98 -13.17
CA PHE A 737 -19.29 19.08 -14.09
C PHE A 737 -20.50 19.88 -13.59
N TYR A 738 -20.48 21.18 -13.85
CA TYR A 738 -21.64 22.04 -13.67
C TYR A 738 -22.36 22.19 -15.01
N PHE A 739 -23.69 22.10 -15.01
CA PHE A 739 -24.48 22.32 -16.20
C PHE A 739 -25.61 23.31 -15.94
N LYS A 740 -25.93 24.11 -16.97
CA LYS A 740 -27.14 24.92 -17.01
C LYS A 740 -27.83 24.59 -18.33
N THR A 741 -29.07 24.12 -18.26
CA THR A 741 -29.83 23.73 -19.45
C THR A 741 -31.28 24.18 -19.33
N THR A 742 -31.88 24.53 -20.47
CA THR A 742 -33.33 24.72 -20.60
C THR A 742 -34.02 23.43 -21.04
N SER A 743 -33.27 22.37 -21.37
CA SER A 743 -33.81 21.08 -21.79
C SER A 743 -34.30 20.27 -20.59
N SER A 744 -35.42 19.55 -20.76
CA SER A 744 -35.95 18.62 -19.76
C SER A 744 -35.26 17.25 -19.75
N SER A 745 -34.43 16.95 -20.76
CA SER A 745 -33.66 15.71 -20.85
C SER A 745 -32.35 15.89 -21.62
N GLY A 746 -31.37 15.03 -21.36
CA GLY A 746 -30.10 15.00 -22.11
C GLY A 746 -29.09 14.04 -21.51
N VAL A 747 -28.14 13.56 -22.31
CA VAL A 747 -27.00 12.75 -21.85
C VAL A 747 -25.81 13.67 -21.65
N PHE A 748 -25.20 13.62 -20.47
CA PHE A 748 -24.03 14.43 -20.13
C PHE A 748 -22.72 13.70 -20.37
N LEU A 749 -22.70 12.40 -20.08
CA LEU A 749 -21.53 11.55 -20.26
C LEU A 749 -21.99 10.15 -20.67
N GLU A 750 -21.30 9.60 -21.65
CA GLU A 750 -21.46 8.22 -22.08
C GLU A 750 -20.08 7.66 -22.43
N ASN A 751 -19.66 6.62 -21.71
CA ASN A 751 -18.50 5.81 -22.03
C ASN A 751 -19.00 4.41 -22.35
N SER A 752 -18.86 3.98 -23.60
CA SER A 752 -19.32 2.69 -24.10
C SER A 752 -18.12 1.76 -24.32
N GLY A 753 -17.70 1.05 -23.27
CA GLY A 753 -16.79 -0.08 -23.39
C GLY A 753 -17.50 -1.35 -23.87
N ILE A 754 -16.74 -2.37 -24.27
CA ILE A 754 -17.26 -3.69 -24.67
C ILE A 754 -17.86 -4.45 -23.46
N VAL A 755 -17.44 -4.10 -22.25
CA VAL A 755 -17.78 -4.81 -20.99
C VAL A 755 -18.31 -3.88 -19.90
N ASP A 756 -17.80 -2.64 -19.82
CA ASP A 756 -18.20 -1.64 -18.83
C ASP A 756 -18.77 -0.39 -19.50
N PHE A 757 -19.84 0.18 -18.92
CA PHE A 757 -20.43 1.41 -19.42
C PHE A 757 -20.75 2.37 -18.26
N ILE A 758 -20.42 3.65 -18.44
CA ILE A 758 -20.86 4.74 -17.55
C ILE A 758 -21.74 5.65 -18.39
N ARG A 759 -22.98 5.87 -17.94
CA ARG A 759 -23.90 6.82 -18.56
C ARG A 759 -24.54 7.71 -17.50
N LEU A 760 -24.39 9.01 -17.68
CA LEU A 760 -25.00 10.02 -16.81
C LEU A 760 -25.97 10.86 -17.63
N GLU A 761 -27.26 10.83 -17.29
CA GLU A 761 -28.31 11.51 -18.03
C GLU A 761 -29.29 12.28 -17.14
N LEU A 762 -29.78 13.41 -17.66
CA LEU A 762 -30.90 14.16 -17.12
C LEU A 762 -32.21 13.57 -17.65
N ARG A 763 -33.12 13.23 -16.74
CA ARG A 763 -34.53 12.98 -17.03
C ARG A 763 -35.40 13.77 -16.06
N SER A 764 -36.04 14.83 -16.54
CA SER A 764 -37.10 15.51 -15.80
C SER A 764 -38.39 14.68 -15.85
N SER A 765 -39.09 14.57 -14.72
CA SER A 765 -40.31 13.77 -14.54
C SER A 765 -41.61 14.50 -14.94
N ARG A 766 -41.55 15.45 -15.88
CA ARG A 766 -42.74 16.17 -16.38
C ARG A 766 -43.19 15.69 -17.73
#